data_AF-A0A8J8GTA0-F1
#
_entry.id   AF-A0A8J8GTA0-F1
#
_cell.length_a   1.000
_cell.length_b   1.000
_cell.length_c   1.000
_cell.angle_alpha   90.00
_cell.angle_beta   90.00
_cell.angle_gamma   90.00
#
_symmetry.space_group_name_H-M   'P 1'
#
loop_
_entity.id
_entity.type
_entity.pdbx_description
1 polymer ?
#
loop_
_entity_poly.entity_id
_entity_poly.type
_entity_poly.pdbx_seq_one_letter_code
_entity_poly.pdbx_strand_id
1 'polypeptide(L)'
;MLRVLTGRLSAWLVLLVTVLAAGALMGVGGEATTTNDATAGLPDSTESVRVAQLQKQFPSGQVNPALVVYARDGGKLTDADDRKIAADSAAFAKFAVGGQVAPPVKAEREGAVLVAVPLPAGQQIEELSETIRQLRAIAGEGRPDGLTAQVTGGAGFTADIAASFDGANTTLLLVTVVVVAVLLLITYRSPWLWLIPLAVVGSADMVTNALLALLNRTAGLLLDPSTTGIVDVIVFGAGTDYALLLIARYREELRRHGDRREAMRRSVRSAGPAIAASAVTVILGLLTLLAAPLTFNQALGVAGAIGVAVAALFGLLVLPAALVVCGRGLFWPFVPREGQSEEQTGRGLWARAGGFVARRPRMVVALSLVFLALLSAGLSDVRIGLSRTEQFRVQAESIDALTTLGKHFPSGAADPVIVLAKDSRQDSVFAAIDGTDGVASVRPAEKAAGWVSFDVVLDAEPDSTASYDTVKALRTAVHQVADADAVVGGTVATNLDEREASFTALRRVVPLVLAVVFLILLVLLRSLVAPVVLVLTVVATYFAALGAANLLFVHVLDYAALDNEVPLLSFLFLVALGVDYNIFLATRAREEAVRHGTRAGMLTSLSVTGGVITSAGILLAAVFAVLGVLPLVTLTELGIIVGIGVLLDTLLVRTLLVPAIAMLSGERFWWPGRPYRGTSPVIVQQKDRAGEPSVR
;
A
#
# COMPACT_ATOMS: atom_id res chain seq x y z
N MET A 1 26.90 20.95 11.73
CA MET A 1 25.51 20.43 11.65
C MET A 1 24.87 20.16 13.01
N LEU A 2 25.27 19.15 13.80
CA LEU A 2 24.65 18.83 15.12
C LEU A 2 24.62 19.99 16.13
N ARG A 3 25.62 20.89 16.10
CA ARG A 3 25.63 22.09 16.95
C ARG A 3 24.55 23.11 16.58
N VAL A 4 24.22 23.19 15.28
CA VAL A 4 23.20 24.08 14.71
C VAL A 4 21.80 23.54 15.04
N LEU A 5 21.59 22.22 14.92
CA LEU A 5 20.30 21.59 15.21
C LEU A 5 19.84 21.72 16.67
N THR A 6 20.77 21.94 17.60
CA THR A 6 20.50 21.90 19.06
C THR A 6 20.81 23.21 19.79
N GLY A 7 21.31 24.24 19.10
CA GLY A 7 21.65 25.53 19.70
C GLY A 7 20.43 26.39 20.07
N ARG A 8 20.61 27.38 20.95
CA ARG A 8 19.51 28.25 21.45
C ARG A 8 18.74 28.94 20.33
N LEU A 9 19.45 29.64 19.45
CA LEU A 9 18.87 30.43 18.36
C LEU A 9 18.76 29.60 17.08
N SER A 10 19.71 28.71 16.86
CA SER A 10 19.78 27.90 15.64
C SER A 10 18.69 26.82 15.57
N ALA A 11 18.21 26.28 16.70
CA ALA A 11 17.07 25.37 16.69
C ALA A 11 15.77 26.08 16.27
N TRP A 12 15.55 27.32 16.74
CA TRP A 12 14.43 28.15 16.29
C TRP A 12 14.55 28.53 14.82
N LEU A 13 15.76 28.82 14.35
CA LEU A 13 16.01 29.11 12.94
C LEU A 13 15.72 27.89 12.06
N VAL A 14 16.09 26.67 12.47
CA VAL A 14 15.74 25.43 11.76
C VAL A 14 14.23 25.29 11.65
N LEU A 15 13.49 25.47 12.75
CA LEU A 15 12.02 25.39 12.72
C LEU A 15 11.41 26.46 11.80
N LEU A 16 11.88 27.71 11.89
CA LEU A 16 11.40 28.80 11.04
C LEU A 16 11.67 28.53 9.57
N VAL A 17 12.88 28.11 9.21
CA VAL A 17 13.25 27.77 7.84
C VAL A 17 12.41 26.61 7.33
N THR A 18 12.17 25.57 8.14
CA THR A 18 11.30 24.46 7.76
C THR A 18 9.87 24.93 7.50
N VAL A 19 9.30 25.77 8.37
CA VAL A 19 7.94 26.30 8.18
C VAL A 19 7.85 27.17 6.93
N LEU A 20 8.82 28.05 6.70
CA LEU A 20 8.87 28.89 5.50
C LEU A 20 9.05 28.07 4.22
N ALA A 21 9.95 27.08 4.26
CA ALA A 21 10.20 26.20 3.12
C ALA A 21 8.97 25.34 2.80
N ALA A 22 8.32 24.77 3.82
CA ALA A 22 7.07 24.04 3.66
C ALA A 22 5.96 24.93 3.11
N GLY A 23 5.78 26.13 3.66
CA GLY A 23 4.81 27.11 3.18
C GLY A 23 5.03 27.52 1.73
N ALA A 24 6.28 27.78 1.33
CA ALA A 24 6.63 28.10 -0.04
C ALA A 24 6.36 26.91 -0.99
N LEU A 25 6.71 25.69 -0.57
CA LEU A 25 6.47 24.50 -1.37
C LEU A 25 4.98 24.22 -1.57
N MET A 26 4.16 24.38 -0.53
CA MET A 26 2.71 24.26 -0.64
C MET A 26 2.12 25.29 -1.60
N GLY A 27 2.59 26.55 -1.55
CA GLY A 27 2.14 27.60 -2.47
C GLY A 27 2.50 27.35 -3.94
N VAL A 28 3.56 26.58 -4.21
CA VAL A 28 4.01 26.25 -5.58
C VAL A 28 3.43 24.91 -6.06
N GLY A 29 3.29 23.93 -5.17
CA GLY A 29 2.90 22.55 -5.51
C GLY A 29 1.49 22.45 -6.08
N GLY A 30 0.52 23.18 -5.49
CA GLY A 30 -0.90 23.04 -5.83
C GLY A 30 -1.41 21.61 -5.67
N GLU A 31 -2.58 21.31 -6.26
CA GLU A 31 -3.11 19.94 -6.29
C GLU A 31 -2.53 19.14 -7.45
N ALA A 32 -2.28 17.86 -7.19
CA ALA A 32 -1.87 16.87 -8.17
C ALA A 32 -3.05 16.56 -9.11
N THR A 33 -2.82 16.58 -10.42
CA THR A 33 -3.81 16.17 -11.41
C THR A 33 -3.89 14.64 -11.49
N THR A 34 -5.01 14.04 -11.13
CA THR A 34 -5.22 12.60 -11.23
C THR A 34 -5.69 12.21 -12.64
N THR A 35 -5.30 11.02 -13.12
CA THR A 35 -5.79 10.45 -14.39
C THR A 35 -6.80 9.34 -14.13
N ASN A 36 -7.78 9.19 -15.03
CA ASN A 36 -8.85 8.19 -14.95
C ASN A 36 -8.86 7.24 -16.16
N ASP A 37 -7.82 7.25 -16.99
CA ASP A 37 -7.72 6.29 -18.09
C ASP A 37 -7.56 4.88 -17.50
N ALA A 38 -8.53 3.98 -17.75
CA ALA A 38 -8.50 2.59 -17.26
C ALA A 38 -7.28 1.79 -17.74
N THR A 39 -6.54 2.30 -18.73
CA THR A 39 -5.30 1.74 -19.26
C THR A 39 -4.04 2.45 -18.75
N ALA A 40 -4.18 3.53 -17.96
CA ALA A 40 -3.07 4.37 -17.51
C ALA A 40 -2.04 3.63 -16.63
N GLY A 41 -2.44 2.51 -16.02
CA GLY A 41 -1.57 1.66 -15.23
C GLY A 41 -0.68 0.70 -16.05
N LEU A 42 -0.98 0.50 -17.35
CA LEU A 42 -0.30 -0.46 -18.21
C LEU A 42 0.76 0.22 -19.11
N PRO A 43 1.80 -0.52 -19.55
CA PRO A 43 2.75 -0.04 -20.55
C PRO A 43 2.09 0.29 -21.89
N ASP A 44 2.58 1.34 -22.58
CA ASP A 44 2.14 1.71 -23.93
C ASP A 44 2.29 0.59 -24.98
N SER A 45 3.18 -0.37 -24.73
CA SER A 45 3.41 -1.53 -25.61
C SER A 45 2.31 -2.59 -25.51
N THR A 46 1.44 -2.52 -24.51
CA THR A 46 0.40 -3.52 -24.26
C THR A 46 -0.73 -3.42 -25.29
N GLU A 47 -1.26 -4.55 -25.71
CA GLU A 47 -2.23 -4.62 -26.80
C GLU A 47 -3.55 -3.90 -26.48
N SER A 48 -4.08 -4.06 -25.26
CA SER A 48 -5.26 -3.32 -24.79
C SER A 48 -5.06 -1.81 -24.77
N VAL A 49 -3.86 -1.34 -24.37
CA VAL A 49 -3.49 0.09 -24.40
C VAL A 49 -3.45 0.61 -25.83
N ARG A 50 -2.88 -0.17 -26.75
CA ARG A 50 -2.85 0.17 -28.18
C ARG A 50 -4.25 0.24 -28.77
N VAL A 51 -5.15 -0.67 -28.39
CA VAL A 51 -6.57 -0.59 -28.76
C VAL A 51 -7.20 0.69 -28.23
N ALA A 52 -7.03 1.02 -26.95
CA ALA A 52 -7.56 2.25 -26.38
C ALA A 52 -7.02 3.51 -27.09
N GLN A 53 -5.74 3.53 -27.48
CA GLN A 53 -5.14 4.64 -28.23
C GLN A 53 -5.69 4.75 -29.66
N LEU A 54 -5.84 3.62 -30.36
CA LEU A 54 -6.44 3.59 -31.70
C LEU A 54 -7.92 3.96 -31.67
N GLN A 55 -8.64 3.53 -30.63
CA GLN A 55 -10.06 3.81 -30.45
C GLN A 55 -10.33 5.30 -30.32
N LYS A 56 -9.39 6.11 -29.79
CA LYS A 56 -9.49 7.60 -29.78
C LYS A 56 -9.68 8.21 -31.19
N GLN A 57 -9.36 7.48 -32.26
CA GLN A 57 -9.60 7.91 -33.65
C GLN A 57 -11.01 7.60 -34.15
N PHE A 58 -11.75 6.75 -33.44
CA PHE A 58 -13.12 6.38 -33.74
C PHE A 58 -14.11 7.31 -33.01
N PRO A 59 -15.33 7.50 -33.55
CA PRO A 59 -16.40 8.20 -32.83
C PRO A 59 -16.65 7.62 -31.44
N SER A 60 -16.67 6.29 -31.31
CA SER A 60 -16.85 5.58 -30.04
C SER A 60 -15.76 5.88 -28.99
N GLY A 61 -14.52 6.15 -29.38
CA GLY A 61 -13.45 6.50 -28.44
C GLY A 61 -13.39 7.98 -28.05
N GLN A 62 -14.27 8.83 -28.61
CA GLN A 62 -14.44 10.21 -28.17
C GLN A 62 -15.51 10.36 -27.09
N VAL A 63 -16.15 9.25 -26.70
CA VAL A 63 -17.23 9.24 -25.72
C VAL A 63 -16.95 8.25 -24.59
N ASN A 64 -17.36 8.59 -23.37
CA ASN A 64 -17.38 7.69 -22.22
C ASN A 64 -18.85 7.46 -21.83
N PRO A 65 -19.52 6.45 -22.38
CA PRO A 65 -20.97 6.34 -22.23
C PRO A 65 -21.37 6.04 -20.78
N ALA A 66 -22.34 6.80 -20.28
CA ALA A 66 -23.11 6.44 -19.10
C ALA A 66 -24.26 5.52 -19.52
N LEU A 67 -24.41 4.39 -18.85
CA LEU A 67 -25.45 3.41 -19.13
C LEU A 67 -26.57 3.56 -18.10
N VAL A 68 -27.74 4.02 -18.52
CA VAL A 68 -28.92 4.13 -17.65
C VAL A 68 -29.77 2.89 -17.84
N VAL A 69 -29.92 2.11 -16.78
CA VAL A 69 -30.67 0.85 -16.75
C VAL A 69 -32.00 1.08 -16.06
N TYR A 70 -33.08 0.83 -16.78
CA TYR A 70 -34.44 0.82 -16.25
C TYR A 70 -34.91 -0.62 -16.15
N ALA A 71 -35.39 -1.05 -14.98
CA ALA A 71 -35.92 -2.39 -14.79
C ALA A 71 -37.18 -2.36 -13.94
N ARG A 72 -38.12 -3.28 -14.16
CA ARG A 72 -39.33 -3.40 -13.34
C ARG A 72 -39.32 -4.70 -12.57
N ASP A 73 -39.37 -4.58 -11.24
CA ASP A 73 -39.50 -5.75 -10.37
C ASP A 73 -40.90 -6.34 -10.50
N GLY A 74 -41.00 -7.55 -11.05
CA GLY A 74 -42.26 -8.31 -11.10
C GLY A 74 -43.04 -8.30 -12.42
N GLY A 75 -42.45 -7.87 -13.55
CA GLY A 75 -43.08 -8.10 -14.86
C GLY A 75 -42.66 -7.17 -15.99
N LYS A 76 -43.47 -7.15 -17.06
CA LYS A 76 -43.23 -6.34 -18.27
C LYS A 76 -43.27 -4.83 -17.96
N LEU A 77 -42.55 -4.06 -18.76
CA LEU A 77 -42.65 -2.60 -18.78
C LEU A 77 -44.07 -2.16 -19.16
N THR A 78 -44.52 -1.09 -18.53
CA THR A 78 -45.82 -0.46 -18.78
C THR A 78 -45.69 0.72 -19.75
N ASP A 79 -46.80 1.17 -20.34
CA ASP A 79 -46.81 2.38 -21.17
C ASP A 79 -46.39 3.65 -20.41
N ALA A 80 -46.57 3.66 -19.08
CA ALA A 80 -46.07 4.74 -18.24
C ALA A 80 -44.54 4.72 -18.15
N ASP A 81 -43.93 3.53 -18.10
CA ASP A 81 -42.48 3.36 -18.09
C ASP A 81 -41.87 3.77 -19.44
N ASP A 82 -42.46 3.32 -20.55
CA ASP A 82 -41.99 3.67 -21.90
C ASP A 82 -42.05 5.20 -22.13
N ARG A 83 -43.10 5.88 -21.62
CA ARG A 83 -43.18 7.35 -21.65
C ARG A 83 -42.13 8.03 -20.79
N LYS A 84 -41.85 7.49 -19.59
CA LYS A 84 -40.80 8.01 -18.70
C LYS A 84 -39.42 7.88 -19.35
N ILE A 85 -39.10 6.70 -19.86
CA ILE A 85 -37.81 6.42 -20.52
C ILE A 85 -37.62 7.34 -21.73
N ALA A 86 -38.66 7.57 -22.53
CA ALA A 86 -38.59 8.49 -23.66
C ALA A 86 -38.36 9.95 -23.22
N ALA A 87 -39.03 10.40 -22.16
CA ALA A 87 -38.84 11.74 -21.61
C ALA A 87 -37.42 11.92 -21.04
N ASP A 88 -36.91 10.92 -20.33
CA ASP A 88 -35.56 10.93 -19.76
C ASP A 88 -34.50 10.91 -20.85
N SER A 89 -34.65 10.06 -21.87
CA SER A 89 -33.75 10.00 -23.03
C SER A 89 -33.66 11.37 -23.72
N ALA A 90 -34.77 12.10 -23.87
CA ALA A 90 -34.77 13.46 -24.38
C ALA A 90 -34.07 14.46 -23.44
N ALA A 91 -34.24 14.32 -22.12
CA ALA A 91 -33.58 15.16 -21.14
C ALA A 91 -32.06 14.89 -21.06
N PHE A 92 -31.63 13.65 -21.27
CA PHE A 92 -30.22 13.25 -21.31
C PHE A 92 -29.47 13.82 -22.51
N ALA A 93 -30.18 14.16 -23.59
CA ALA A 93 -29.59 14.72 -24.80
C ALA A 93 -28.72 15.96 -24.56
N LYS A 94 -29.00 16.75 -23.51
CA LYS A 94 -28.18 17.92 -23.17
C LYS A 94 -26.76 17.58 -22.69
N PHE A 95 -26.53 16.35 -22.23
CA PHE A 95 -25.21 15.86 -21.80
C PHE A 95 -24.49 15.06 -22.88
N ALA A 96 -25.26 14.53 -23.84
CA ALA A 96 -24.74 13.67 -24.88
C ALA A 96 -23.92 14.45 -25.90
N VAL A 97 -22.79 13.88 -26.32
CA VAL A 97 -22.00 14.40 -27.45
C VAL A 97 -22.88 14.44 -28.70
N GLY A 98 -22.89 15.59 -29.37
CA GLY A 98 -23.75 15.80 -30.55
C GLY A 98 -25.24 15.93 -30.25
N GLY A 99 -25.65 15.98 -28.97
CA GLY A 99 -27.05 16.14 -28.59
C GLY A 99 -27.93 14.93 -28.90
N GLN A 100 -27.33 13.76 -29.13
CA GLN A 100 -28.04 12.54 -29.51
C GLN A 100 -27.79 11.43 -28.50
N VAL A 101 -28.88 10.89 -27.96
CA VAL A 101 -28.87 9.70 -27.10
C VAL A 101 -29.22 8.50 -27.95
N ALA A 102 -28.56 7.37 -27.71
CA ALA A 102 -28.85 6.15 -28.44
C ALA A 102 -30.32 5.71 -28.20
N PRO A 103 -31.00 5.15 -29.21
CA PRO A 103 -32.34 4.61 -29.00
C PRO A 103 -32.36 3.60 -27.84
N PRO A 104 -33.39 3.64 -26.96
CA PRO A 104 -33.49 2.70 -25.86
C PRO A 104 -33.50 1.25 -26.36
N VAL A 105 -32.61 0.42 -25.83
CA VAL A 105 -32.49 -1.00 -26.18
C VAL A 105 -33.30 -1.82 -25.18
N LYS A 106 -34.34 -2.51 -25.65
CA LYS A 106 -35.15 -3.43 -24.82
C LYS A 106 -34.39 -4.74 -24.64
N ALA A 107 -34.38 -5.25 -23.41
CA ALA A 107 -33.81 -6.57 -23.12
C ALA A 107 -34.58 -7.69 -23.84
N GLU A 108 -33.88 -8.78 -24.20
CA GLU A 108 -34.53 -9.98 -24.75
C GLU A 108 -35.47 -10.63 -23.73
N ARG A 109 -35.10 -10.59 -22.44
CA ARG A 109 -36.00 -10.92 -21.33
C ARG A 109 -36.82 -9.69 -20.97
N GLU A 110 -38.14 -9.78 -21.12
CA GLU A 110 -39.06 -8.68 -20.86
C GLU A 110 -38.85 -8.10 -19.45
N GLY A 111 -38.91 -6.76 -19.34
CA GLY A 111 -38.88 -6.06 -18.05
C GLY A 111 -37.71 -5.09 -17.84
N ALA A 112 -36.77 -4.96 -18.79
CA ALA A 112 -35.67 -3.99 -18.69
C ALA A 112 -35.36 -3.27 -20.02
N VAL A 113 -34.85 -2.05 -19.89
CA VAL A 113 -34.40 -1.17 -20.98
C VAL A 113 -33.06 -0.54 -20.61
N LEU A 114 -32.17 -0.49 -21.59
CA LEU A 114 -30.88 0.18 -21.51
C LEU A 114 -30.90 1.45 -22.37
N VAL A 115 -30.47 2.57 -21.79
CA VAL A 115 -30.25 3.84 -22.50
C VAL A 115 -28.78 4.22 -22.36
N ALA A 116 -28.06 4.29 -23.48
CA ALA A 116 -26.67 4.74 -23.51
C ALA A 116 -26.59 6.24 -23.79
N VAL A 117 -26.01 6.98 -22.85
CA VAL A 117 -25.78 8.42 -22.94
C VAL A 117 -24.30 8.66 -23.24
N PRO A 118 -23.93 9.04 -24.47
CA PRO A 118 -22.52 9.21 -24.85
C PRO A 118 -21.98 10.51 -24.27
N LEU A 119 -21.30 10.47 -23.12
CA LEU A 119 -20.68 11.65 -22.51
C LEU A 119 -19.33 11.95 -23.16
N PRO A 120 -18.85 13.21 -23.18
CA PRO A 120 -17.51 13.52 -23.69
C PRO A 120 -16.42 12.72 -22.96
N ALA A 121 -15.54 12.07 -23.71
CA ALA A 121 -14.35 11.44 -23.12
C ALA A 121 -13.38 12.50 -22.57
N GLY A 122 -12.64 12.15 -21.51
CA GLY A 122 -11.61 13.02 -20.93
C GLY A 122 -12.13 14.19 -20.09
N GLN A 123 -13.40 14.18 -19.69
CA GLN A 123 -13.91 15.13 -18.69
C GLN A 123 -13.13 15.03 -17.37
N GLN A 124 -12.99 16.17 -16.69
CA GLN A 124 -12.46 16.18 -15.33
C GLN A 124 -13.42 15.45 -14.39
N ILE A 125 -12.87 14.81 -13.35
CA ILE A 125 -13.64 13.96 -12.41
C ILE A 125 -14.82 14.71 -11.81
N GLU A 126 -14.60 15.96 -11.39
CA GLU A 126 -15.62 16.81 -10.77
C GLU A 126 -16.82 17.04 -11.72
N GLU A 127 -16.54 17.34 -12.98
CA GLU A 127 -17.54 17.59 -14.03
C GLU A 127 -18.29 16.31 -14.40
N LEU A 128 -17.58 15.19 -14.54
CA LEU A 128 -18.16 13.89 -14.81
C LEU A 128 -19.08 13.44 -13.67
N SER A 129 -18.62 13.55 -12.42
CA SER A 129 -19.39 13.22 -11.23
C SER A 129 -20.66 14.06 -11.12
N GLU A 130 -20.59 15.36 -11.41
CA GLU A 130 -21.76 16.22 -11.45
C GLU A 130 -22.73 15.83 -12.56
N THR A 131 -22.22 15.51 -13.75
CA THR A 131 -23.04 15.02 -14.88
C THR A 131 -23.77 13.73 -14.50
N ILE A 132 -23.08 12.77 -13.88
CA ILE A 132 -23.68 11.51 -13.43
C ILE A 132 -24.71 11.75 -12.32
N ARG A 133 -24.46 12.66 -11.37
CA ARG A 133 -25.46 13.07 -10.37
C ARG A 133 -26.74 13.60 -11.02
N GLN A 134 -26.60 14.41 -12.06
CA GLN A 134 -27.76 14.95 -12.79
C GLN A 134 -28.50 13.88 -13.61
N LEU A 135 -27.77 12.94 -14.24
CA LEU A 135 -28.39 11.79 -14.91
C LEU A 135 -29.21 10.95 -13.94
N ARG A 136 -28.67 10.65 -12.76
CA ARG A 136 -29.37 9.93 -11.68
C ARG A 136 -30.60 10.67 -11.20
N ALA A 137 -30.50 11.99 -11.00
CA ALA A 137 -31.62 12.82 -10.58
C ALA A 137 -32.77 12.78 -11.61
N ILE A 138 -32.46 12.96 -12.90
CA ILE A 138 -33.44 12.88 -13.99
C ILE A 138 -34.08 11.49 -14.05
N ALA A 139 -33.26 10.43 -14.00
CA ALA A 139 -33.74 9.05 -14.05
C ALA A 139 -34.68 8.71 -12.87
N GLY A 140 -34.35 9.22 -11.67
CA GLY A 140 -35.11 8.97 -10.44
C GLY A 140 -36.36 9.83 -10.26
N GLU A 141 -36.35 11.09 -10.71
CA GLU A 141 -37.46 12.02 -10.52
C GLU A 141 -38.67 11.66 -11.39
N GLY A 142 -39.88 11.61 -10.80
CA GLY A 142 -41.12 11.31 -11.55
C GLY A 142 -41.23 9.87 -12.09
N ARG A 143 -40.41 8.95 -11.58
CA ARG A 143 -40.43 7.51 -11.87
C ARG A 143 -41.73 6.85 -11.41
N PRO A 144 -42.40 6.04 -12.26
CA PRO A 144 -43.55 5.24 -11.85
C PRO A 144 -43.22 4.23 -10.76
N ASP A 145 -44.18 3.93 -9.88
CA ASP A 145 -44.01 2.94 -8.82
C ASP A 145 -43.62 1.58 -9.40
N GLY A 146 -42.57 0.96 -8.83
CA GLY A 146 -42.04 -0.34 -9.24
C GLY A 146 -41.03 -0.36 -10.40
N LEU A 147 -40.73 0.78 -11.03
CA LEU A 147 -39.69 0.87 -12.09
C LEU A 147 -38.35 1.33 -11.50
N THR A 148 -37.34 0.50 -11.27
CA THR A 148 -36.01 0.97 -10.87
C THR A 148 -35.29 1.68 -12.03
N ALA A 149 -34.48 2.68 -11.71
CA ALA A 149 -33.65 3.41 -12.67
C ALA A 149 -32.28 3.66 -12.02
N GLN A 150 -31.22 3.17 -12.65
CA GLN A 150 -29.87 3.18 -12.09
C GLN A 150 -28.83 3.49 -13.17
N VAL A 151 -27.72 4.15 -12.82
CA VAL A 151 -26.68 4.56 -13.76
C VAL A 151 -25.36 3.80 -13.53
N THR A 152 -24.85 3.18 -14.60
CA THR A 152 -23.58 2.44 -14.66
C THR A 152 -22.78 2.83 -15.91
N GLY A 153 -21.90 1.94 -16.38
CA GLY A 153 -20.92 2.20 -17.44
C GLY A 153 -19.64 2.82 -16.90
N GLY A 154 -18.62 2.97 -17.75
CA GLY A 154 -17.32 3.52 -17.34
C GLY A 154 -17.45 4.87 -16.63
N ALA A 155 -18.34 5.73 -17.12
CA ALA A 155 -18.65 7.02 -16.51
C ALA A 155 -19.28 6.90 -15.11
N GLY A 156 -20.27 6.01 -14.94
CA GLY A 156 -20.94 5.78 -13.65
C GLY A 156 -20.02 5.18 -12.59
N PHE A 157 -19.20 4.18 -12.97
CA PHE A 157 -18.18 3.62 -12.10
C PHE A 157 -17.15 4.66 -11.67
N THR A 158 -16.64 5.45 -12.62
CA THR A 158 -15.65 6.50 -12.31
C THR A 158 -16.20 7.53 -11.33
N ALA A 159 -17.45 7.97 -11.53
CA ALA A 159 -18.12 8.89 -10.62
C ALA A 159 -18.35 8.28 -9.23
N ASP A 160 -18.69 6.99 -9.14
CA ASP A 160 -18.87 6.31 -7.85
C ASP A 160 -17.55 6.08 -7.11
N ILE A 161 -16.46 5.76 -7.81
CA ILE A 161 -15.12 5.73 -7.22
C ILE A 161 -14.82 7.12 -6.64
N ALA A 162 -14.93 8.17 -7.45
CA ALA A 162 -14.65 9.53 -7.00
C ALA A 162 -15.50 9.93 -5.80
N ALA A 163 -16.81 9.67 -5.82
CA ALA A 163 -17.72 9.94 -4.73
C ALA A 163 -17.39 9.14 -3.46
N SER A 164 -16.93 7.90 -3.59
CA SER A 164 -16.51 7.07 -2.45
C SER A 164 -15.24 7.59 -1.76
N PHE A 165 -14.37 8.25 -2.53
CA PHE A 165 -13.15 8.90 -2.04
C PHE A 165 -13.38 10.35 -1.57
N ASP A 166 -14.56 10.93 -1.79
CA ASP A 166 -14.88 12.27 -1.33
C ASP A 166 -14.84 12.33 0.21
N GLY A 167 -14.04 13.25 0.75
CA GLY A 167 -13.75 13.33 2.19
C GLY A 167 -12.96 12.15 2.78
N ALA A 168 -12.64 11.10 2.01
CA ALA A 168 -11.94 9.92 2.51
C ALA A 168 -10.50 10.23 2.92
N ASN A 169 -9.79 11.10 2.19
CA ASN A 169 -8.43 11.50 2.56
C ASN A 169 -8.40 12.26 3.90
N THR A 170 -9.37 13.16 4.11
CA THR A 170 -9.54 13.86 5.38
C THR A 170 -9.87 12.89 6.52
N THR A 171 -10.72 11.90 6.25
CA THR A 171 -11.08 10.86 7.22
C THR A 171 -9.88 9.98 7.56
N LEU A 172 -9.11 9.54 6.55
CA LEU A 172 -7.88 8.76 6.73
C LEU A 172 -6.88 9.53 7.57
N LEU A 173 -6.63 10.80 7.26
CA LEU A 173 -5.71 11.64 8.02
C LEU A 173 -6.17 11.80 9.47
N LEU A 174 -7.46 12.10 9.69
CA LEU A 174 -8.03 12.25 11.03
C LEU A 174 -7.90 10.96 11.84
N VAL A 175 -8.30 9.81 11.27
CA VAL A 175 -8.22 8.52 11.94
C VAL A 175 -6.77 8.16 12.21
N THR A 176 -5.85 8.37 11.26
CA THR A 176 -4.42 8.14 11.44
C THR A 176 -3.87 8.97 12.58
N VAL A 177 -4.17 10.27 12.60
CA VAL A 177 -3.79 11.20 13.68
C VAL A 177 -4.30 10.72 15.03
N VAL A 178 -5.58 10.34 15.13
CA VAL A 178 -6.19 9.88 16.39
C VAL A 178 -5.54 8.58 16.87
N VAL A 179 -5.39 7.59 15.98
CA VAL A 179 -4.77 6.30 16.29
C VAL A 179 -3.33 6.50 16.76
N VAL A 180 -2.54 7.26 16.02
CA VAL A 180 -1.16 7.58 16.39
C VAL A 180 -1.11 8.34 17.72
N ALA A 181 -1.96 9.35 17.92
CA ALA A 181 -2.01 10.13 19.15
C ALA A 181 -2.33 9.25 20.38
N VAL A 182 -3.33 8.36 20.27
CA VAL A 182 -3.71 7.43 21.33
C VAL A 182 -2.56 6.48 21.65
N LEU A 183 -1.92 5.90 20.62
CA LEU A 183 -0.79 4.99 20.83
C LEU A 183 0.42 5.69 21.44
N LEU A 184 0.77 6.89 20.99
CA LEU A 184 1.84 7.70 21.59
C LEU A 184 1.52 8.07 23.04
N LEU A 185 0.27 8.37 23.36
CA LEU A 185 -0.20 8.66 24.72
C LEU A 185 -0.06 7.43 25.62
N ILE A 186 -0.43 6.23 25.13
CA ILE A 186 -0.27 4.97 25.85
C ILE A 186 1.23 4.65 26.07
N THR A 187 2.05 4.80 25.03
CA THR A 187 3.47 4.44 25.05
C THR A 187 4.29 5.32 25.97
N TYR A 188 4.12 6.65 25.90
CA TYR A 188 4.92 7.58 26.68
C TYR A 188 4.26 8.06 27.96
N ARG A 189 2.95 7.85 28.11
CA ARG A 189 2.16 8.31 29.26
C ARG A 189 2.32 9.81 29.52
N SER A 190 2.54 10.59 28.47
CA SER A 190 2.63 12.06 28.51
C SER A 190 1.51 12.66 27.66
N PRO A 191 0.69 13.58 28.23
CA PRO A 191 -0.40 14.23 27.50
C PRO A 191 0.10 15.26 26.47
N TRP A 192 1.38 15.65 26.51
CA TRP A 192 1.93 16.70 25.65
C TRP A 192 2.90 16.17 24.59
N LEU A 193 3.56 15.04 24.86
CA LEU A 193 4.64 14.56 24.00
C LEU A 193 4.17 14.21 22.59
N TRP A 194 2.99 13.61 22.45
CA TRP A 194 2.46 13.14 21.17
C TRP A 194 2.25 14.26 20.14
N LEU A 195 2.00 15.50 20.59
CA LEU A 195 1.80 16.66 19.71
C LEU A 195 3.03 16.96 18.86
N ILE A 196 4.24 16.77 19.40
CA ILE A 196 5.48 17.18 18.72
C ILE A 196 5.82 16.23 17.56
N PRO A 197 5.92 14.89 17.75
CA PRO A 197 6.13 13.96 16.64
C PRO A 197 5.03 14.09 15.59
N LEU A 198 3.77 14.19 16.00
CA LEU A 198 2.65 14.26 15.08
C LEU A 198 2.70 15.53 14.23
N ALA A 199 2.99 16.70 14.82
CA ALA A 199 3.13 17.94 14.07
C ALA A 199 4.30 17.88 13.08
N VAL A 200 5.42 17.27 13.46
CA VAL A 200 6.59 17.12 12.59
C VAL A 200 6.29 16.16 11.43
N VAL A 201 5.67 15.02 11.70
CA VAL A 201 5.32 14.01 10.69
C VAL A 201 4.23 14.53 9.76
N GLY A 202 3.17 15.16 10.28
CA GLY A 202 2.15 15.81 9.46
C GLY A 202 2.72 16.93 8.58
N SER A 203 3.70 17.69 9.07
CA SER A 203 4.40 18.68 8.23
C SER A 203 5.25 18.01 7.14
N ALA A 204 5.86 16.87 7.44
CA ALA A 204 6.63 16.08 6.47
C ALA A 204 5.71 15.53 5.37
N ASP A 205 4.53 15.08 5.74
CA ASP A 205 3.48 14.61 4.83
C ASP A 205 2.98 15.71 3.89
N MET A 206 2.65 16.90 4.42
CA MET A 206 2.28 18.05 3.59
C MET A 206 3.37 18.44 2.58
N VAL A 207 4.64 18.42 2.99
CA VAL A 207 5.78 18.68 2.09
C VAL A 207 5.93 17.58 1.05
N THR A 208 5.68 16.32 1.41
CA THR A 208 5.70 15.19 0.49
C THR A 208 4.65 15.38 -0.59
N ASN A 209 3.39 15.62 -0.20
CA ASN A 209 2.30 15.84 -1.15
C ASN A 209 2.54 17.05 -2.07
N ALA A 210 3.12 18.15 -1.56
CA ALA A 210 3.51 19.28 -2.40
C ALA A 210 4.61 18.93 -3.42
N LEU A 211 5.60 18.09 -3.04
CA LEU A 211 6.63 17.60 -3.97
C LEU A 211 6.04 16.66 -5.03
N LEU A 212 5.12 15.79 -4.64
CA LEU A 212 4.44 14.87 -5.55
C LEU A 212 3.58 15.62 -6.57
N ALA A 213 2.84 16.66 -6.14
CA ALA A 213 2.09 17.52 -7.05
C ALA A 213 3.00 18.23 -8.07
N LEU A 214 4.17 18.71 -7.64
CA LEU A 214 5.16 19.32 -8.53
C LEU A 214 5.73 18.30 -9.54
N LEU A 215 6.05 17.08 -9.10
CA LEU A 215 6.56 16.01 -9.95
C LEU A 215 5.52 15.50 -10.95
N ASN A 216 4.26 15.42 -10.55
CA ASN A 216 3.17 15.11 -11.45
C ASN A 216 3.13 16.12 -12.63
N ARG A 217 3.19 17.42 -12.32
CA ARG A 217 3.16 18.48 -13.35
C ARG A 217 4.40 18.52 -14.24
N THR A 218 5.57 18.22 -13.70
CA THR A 218 6.86 18.42 -14.40
C THR A 218 7.41 17.16 -15.05
N ALA A 219 7.21 16.00 -14.43
CA ALA A 219 7.73 14.70 -14.87
C ALA A 219 6.63 13.76 -15.37
N GLY A 220 5.35 14.17 -15.32
CA GLY A 220 4.22 13.35 -15.77
C GLY A 220 3.97 12.13 -14.88
N LEU A 221 4.35 12.21 -13.59
CA LEU A 221 4.13 11.12 -12.64
C LEU A 221 2.62 10.92 -12.44
N LEU A 222 2.08 9.84 -13.01
CA LEU A 222 0.66 9.50 -12.88
C LEU A 222 0.37 9.08 -11.45
N LEU A 223 -0.32 9.95 -10.71
CA LEU A 223 -0.76 9.70 -9.34
C LEU A 223 -2.27 9.52 -9.34
N ASP A 224 -2.73 8.50 -8.64
CA ASP A 224 -4.13 8.29 -8.31
C ASP A 224 -4.37 8.47 -6.80
N PRO A 225 -5.64 8.62 -6.36
CA PRO A 225 -5.97 8.80 -4.95
C PRO A 225 -5.50 7.66 -4.04
N SER A 226 -5.42 6.42 -4.56
CA SER A 226 -4.89 5.27 -3.83
C SER A 226 -3.40 5.39 -3.54
N THR A 227 -2.61 5.85 -4.51
CA THR A 227 -1.17 6.05 -4.38
C THR A 227 -0.88 7.07 -3.29
N THR A 228 -1.58 8.22 -3.32
CA THR A 228 -1.42 9.25 -2.30
C THR A 228 -1.80 8.73 -0.92
N GLY A 229 -2.93 8.02 -0.78
CA GLY A 229 -3.36 7.45 0.49
C GLY A 229 -2.38 6.42 1.07
N ILE A 230 -1.78 5.58 0.23
CA ILE A 230 -0.72 4.64 0.65
C ILE A 230 0.53 5.39 1.09
N VAL A 231 0.95 6.42 0.34
CA VAL A 231 2.14 7.23 0.68
C VAL A 231 1.95 7.95 2.01
N ASP A 232 0.79 8.55 2.26
CA ASP A 232 0.50 9.21 3.53
C ASP A 232 0.66 8.23 4.71
N VAL A 233 0.11 7.01 4.58
CA VAL A 233 0.27 5.95 5.59
C VAL A 233 1.74 5.54 5.77
N ILE A 234 2.52 5.45 4.70
CA ILE A 234 3.96 5.17 4.78
C ILE A 234 4.69 6.31 5.52
N VAL A 235 4.40 7.57 5.19
CA VAL A 235 5.02 8.75 5.82
C VAL A 235 4.69 8.80 7.30
N PHE A 236 3.41 8.60 7.66
CA PHE A 236 2.98 8.56 9.05
C PHE A 236 3.59 7.39 9.81
N GLY A 237 3.59 6.19 9.22
CA GLY A 237 4.14 4.98 9.81
C GLY A 237 5.64 5.09 10.06
N ALA A 238 6.42 5.32 9.01
CA ALA A 238 7.87 5.43 9.08
C ALA A 238 8.32 6.68 9.87
N GLY A 239 7.71 7.84 9.63
CA GLY A 239 8.04 9.08 10.31
C GLY A 239 7.80 9.02 11.81
N THR A 240 6.68 8.39 12.23
CA THR A 240 6.41 8.20 13.66
C THR A 240 7.36 7.20 14.27
N ASP A 241 7.71 6.11 13.58
CA ASP A 241 8.71 5.15 14.08
C ASP A 241 10.09 5.80 14.28
N TYR A 242 10.56 6.57 13.30
CA TYR A 242 11.81 7.33 13.42
C TYR A 242 11.78 8.29 14.61
N ALA A 243 10.62 8.91 14.85
CA ALA A 243 10.42 9.75 16.02
C ALA A 243 10.46 8.96 17.32
N LEU A 244 9.83 7.78 17.39
CA LEU A 244 9.84 6.90 18.55
C LEU A 244 11.27 6.50 18.93
N LEU A 245 12.06 6.04 17.95
CA LEU A 245 13.44 5.62 18.15
C LEU A 245 14.31 6.76 18.69
N LEU A 246 14.18 7.94 18.10
CA LEU A 246 14.94 9.12 18.52
C LEU A 246 14.52 9.61 19.91
N ILE A 247 13.21 9.65 20.20
CA ILE A 247 12.67 10.06 21.51
C ILE A 247 13.07 9.06 22.60
N ALA A 248 13.00 7.76 22.33
CA ALA A 248 13.44 6.74 23.26
C ALA A 248 14.91 6.93 23.64
N ARG A 249 15.77 7.17 22.64
CA ARG A 249 17.19 7.46 22.86
C ARG A 249 17.40 8.80 23.57
N TYR A 250 16.62 9.83 23.24
CA TYR A 250 16.68 11.11 23.92
C TYR A 250 16.32 11.03 25.39
N ARG A 251 15.27 10.26 25.70
CA ARG A 251 14.83 10.00 27.07
C ARG A 251 15.90 9.27 27.88
N GLU A 252 16.63 8.33 27.27
CA GLU A 252 17.76 7.63 27.89
C GLU A 252 18.91 8.60 28.20
N GLU A 253 19.34 9.41 27.22
CA GLU A 253 20.44 10.37 27.40
C GLU A 253 20.10 11.49 28.40
N LEU A 254 18.83 11.89 28.51
CA LEU A 254 18.37 12.86 29.52
C LEU A 254 18.53 12.37 30.98
N ARG A 255 18.62 11.05 31.21
CA ARG A 255 18.90 10.48 32.54
C ARG A 255 20.40 10.48 32.87
N ARG A 256 21.25 10.52 31.84
CA ARG A 256 22.72 10.52 31.98
C ARG A 256 23.32 11.92 31.93
N HIS A 257 22.58 12.90 31.42
CA HIS A 257 23.09 14.25 31.17
C HIS A 257 22.14 15.35 31.65
N GLY A 258 22.68 16.29 32.43
CA GLY A 258 22.01 17.48 32.94
C GLY A 258 21.63 18.53 31.89
N ASP A 259 22.36 18.65 30.78
CA ASP A 259 21.99 19.54 29.66
C ASP A 259 21.17 18.82 28.60
N ARG A 260 19.97 19.35 28.34
CA ARG A 260 19.02 18.83 27.33
C ARG A 260 19.56 18.89 25.90
N ARG A 261 20.49 19.82 25.62
CA ARG A 261 21.09 19.96 24.28
C ARG A 261 22.20 18.95 24.05
N GLU A 262 23.04 18.75 25.06
CA GLU A 262 24.08 17.71 25.02
C GLU A 262 23.44 16.33 24.92
N ALA A 263 22.38 16.07 25.70
CA ALA A 263 21.61 14.84 25.59
C ALA A 263 21.12 14.62 24.14
N MET A 264 20.49 15.62 23.51
CA MET A 264 19.99 15.49 22.13
C MET A 264 21.12 15.26 21.11
N ARG A 265 22.26 15.94 21.26
CA ARG A 265 23.42 15.73 20.37
C ARG A 265 23.92 14.30 20.41
N ARG A 266 23.99 13.71 21.61
CA ARG A 266 24.38 12.31 21.77
C ARG A 266 23.33 11.37 21.21
N SER A 267 22.05 11.64 21.43
CA SER A 267 20.96 10.84 20.89
C SER A 267 20.97 10.80 19.37
N VAL A 268 21.11 11.95 18.69
CA VAL A 268 21.20 11.98 17.22
C VAL A 268 22.49 11.32 16.73
N ARG A 269 23.61 11.49 17.43
CA ARG A 269 24.87 10.85 17.05
C ARG A 269 24.82 9.33 17.16
N SER A 270 24.06 8.79 18.12
CA SER A 270 23.91 7.34 18.31
C SER A 270 22.79 6.74 17.47
N ALA A 271 21.61 7.36 17.44
CA ALA A 271 20.42 6.80 16.77
C ALA A 271 20.30 7.24 15.30
N GLY A 272 20.84 8.40 14.94
CA GLY A 272 20.74 8.96 13.59
C GLY A 272 21.28 8.04 12.48
N PRO A 273 22.47 7.42 12.63
CA PRO A 273 22.96 6.47 11.63
C PRO A 273 22.06 5.24 11.46
N ALA A 274 21.43 4.76 12.54
CA ALA A 274 20.51 3.64 12.48
C ALA A 274 19.20 4.01 11.75
N ILE A 275 18.62 5.17 12.08
CA ILE A 275 17.43 5.71 11.41
C ILE A 275 17.71 5.96 9.92
N ALA A 276 18.87 6.56 9.59
CA ALA A 276 19.24 6.78 8.19
C ALA A 276 19.44 5.49 7.41
N ALA A 277 20.06 4.47 8.03
CA ALA A 277 20.23 3.16 7.40
C ALA A 277 18.88 2.46 7.16
N SER A 278 17.95 2.57 8.10
CA SER A 278 16.60 2.01 7.95
C SER A 278 15.82 2.75 6.85
N ALA A 279 15.80 4.09 6.87
CA ALA A 279 15.19 4.89 5.81
C ALA A 279 15.76 4.57 4.41
N VAL A 280 17.07 4.44 4.27
CA VAL A 280 17.70 4.04 2.99
C VAL A 280 17.28 2.64 2.56
N THR A 281 17.09 1.71 3.50
CA THR A 281 16.61 0.36 3.21
C THR A 281 15.20 0.37 2.66
N VAL A 282 14.30 1.12 3.29
CA VAL A 282 12.92 1.28 2.84
C VAL A 282 12.88 1.98 1.48
N ILE A 283 13.63 3.07 1.30
CA ILE A 283 13.72 3.80 0.02
C ILE A 283 14.17 2.89 -1.11
N LEU A 284 15.27 2.15 -0.92
CA LEU A 284 15.78 1.23 -1.94
C LEU A 284 14.82 0.06 -2.18
N GLY A 285 14.12 -0.41 -1.14
CA GLY A 285 13.04 -1.38 -1.25
C GLY A 285 11.92 -0.86 -2.15
N LEU A 286 11.37 0.33 -1.86
CA LEU A 286 10.29 0.94 -2.66
C LEU A 286 10.73 1.21 -4.10
N LEU A 287 11.96 1.67 -4.33
CA LEU A 287 12.51 1.91 -5.67
C LEU A 287 12.65 0.62 -6.50
N THR A 288 12.60 -0.57 -5.90
CA THR A 288 12.53 -1.81 -6.69
C THR A 288 11.25 -1.94 -7.51
N LEU A 289 10.17 -1.23 -7.13
CA LEU A 289 8.94 -1.17 -7.92
C LEU A 289 9.14 -0.50 -9.28
N LEU A 290 10.24 0.24 -9.49
CA LEU A 290 10.61 0.73 -10.82
C LEU A 290 10.88 -0.41 -11.82
N ALA A 291 11.16 -1.63 -11.35
CA ALA A 291 11.29 -2.81 -12.19
C ALA A 291 9.95 -3.48 -12.52
N ALA A 292 8.85 -3.04 -11.93
CA ALA A 292 7.52 -3.54 -12.23
C ALA A 292 7.05 -3.03 -13.61
N PRO A 293 6.32 -3.84 -14.39
CA PRO A 293 5.74 -3.39 -15.66
C PRO A 293 4.64 -2.34 -15.48
N LEU A 294 3.89 -2.37 -14.38
CA LEU A 294 2.77 -1.46 -14.15
C LEU A 294 3.25 -0.07 -13.72
N THR A 295 2.77 0.97 -14.41
CA THR A 295 3.11 2.38 -14.17
C THR A 295 2.68 2.82 -12.77
N PHE A 296 1.53 2.33 -12.28
CA PHE A 296 1.07 2.56 -10.91
C PHE A 296 2.10 2.09 -9.87
N ASN A 297 2.65 0.89 -10.04
CA ASN A 297 3.69 0.37 -9.15
C ASN A 297 4.94 1.25 -9.17
N GLN A 298 5.36 1.69 -10.36
CA GLN A 298 6.50 2.60 -10.50
C GLN A 298 6.24 3.94 -9.79
N ALA A 299 5.05 4.51 -9.97
CA ALA A 299 4.63 5.75 -9.34
C ALA A 299 4.62 5.62 -7.80
N LEU A 300 4.03 4.55 -7.27
CA LEU A 300 4.05 4.25 -5.84
C LEU A 300 5.48 4.08 -5.29
N GLY A 301 6.36 3.40 -6.03
CA GLY A 301 7.76 3.24 -5.66
C GLY A 301 8.50 4.57 -5.52
N VAL A 302 8.34 5.47 -6.50
CA VAL A 302 8.95 6.81 -6.47
C VAL A 302 8.31 7.68 -5.38
N ALA A 303 6.98 7.71 -5.32
CA ALA A 303 6.26 8.55 -4.38
C ALA A 303 6.52 8.14 -2.93
N GLY A 304 6.48 6.84 -2.64
CA GLY A 304 6.82 6.30 -1.33
C GLY A 304 8.29 6.54 -0.96
N ALA A 305 9.22 6.40 -1.90
CA ALA A 305 10.64 6.70 -1.66
C ALA A 305 10.87 8.17 -1.28
N ILE A 306 10.18 9.11 -1.96
CA ILE A 306 10.21 10.53 -1.61
C ILE A 306 9.61 10.74 -0.23
N GLY A 307 8.44 10.17 0.06
CA GLY A 307 7.79 10.28 1.36
C GLY A 307 8.67 9.82 2.51
N VAL A 308 9.30 8.65 2.39
CA VAL A 308 10.21 8.13 3.42
C VAL A 308 11.47 9.00 3.55
N ALA A 309 12.01 9.51 2.43
CA ALA A 309 13.16 10.42 2.47
C ALA A 309 12.84 11.73 3.21
N VAL A 310 11.67 12.31 2.94
CA VAL A 310 11.18 13.52 3.63
C VAL A 310 10.91 13.22 5.11
N ALA A 311 10.26 12.10 5.43
CA ALA A 311 10.01 11.67 6.80
C ALA A 311 11.33 11.49 7.60
N ALA A 312 12.34 10.87 6.99
CA ALA A 312 13.66 10.70 7.59
C ALA A 312 14.39 12.04 7.78
N LEU A 313 14.31 12.94 6.81
CA LEU A 313 14.87 14.29 6.90
C LEU A 313 14.24 15.07 8.06
N PHE A 314 12.90 15.04 8.17
CA PHE A 314 12.17 15.70 9.25
C PHE A 314 12.46 15.07 10.61
N GLY A 315 12.51 13.74 10.68
CA GLY A 315 12.87 12.99 11.88
C GLY A 315 14.30 13.27 12.37
N LEU A 316 15.26 13.50 11.46
CA LEU A 316 16.66 13.73 11.82
C LEU A 316 17.03 15.22 12.00
N LEU A 317 16.27 16.15 11.42
CA LEU A 317 16.58 17.58 11.46
C LEU A 317 15.56 18.38 12.28
N VAL A 318 14.28 18.21 11.99
CA VAL A 318 13.20 19.05 12.55
C VAL A 318 12.81 18.57 13.94
N LEU A 319 12.64 17.25 14.12
CA LEU A 319 12.25 16.67 15.40
C LEU A 319 13.25 16.97 16.54
N PRO A 320 14.58 16.82 16.37
CA PRO A 320 15.53 17.21 17.41
C PRO A 320 15.40 18.67 17.84
N ALA A 321 15.22 19.58 16.88
CA ALA A 321 15.07 21.00 17.15
C ALA A 321 13.77 21.27 17.94
N ALA A 322 12.65 20.69 17.50
CA ALA A 322 11.35 20.81 18.16
C ALA A 322 11.39 20.31 19.61
N LEU A 323 11.95 19.12 19.85
CA LEU A 323 12.07 18.54 21.20
C LEU A 323 12.98 19.38 22.12
N VAL A 324 14.10 19.90 21.61
CA VAL A 324 15.04 20.71 22.39
C VAL A 324 14.46 22.09 22.74
N VAL A 325 13.62 22.67 21.88
CA VAL A 325 12.95 23.95 22.14
C VAL A 325 11.94 23.79 23.29
N CYS A 326 11.05 22.81 23.21
CA CYS A 326 10.02 22.53 24.22
C CYS A 326 10.61 22.07 25.57
N GLY A 327 11.76 21.39 25.55
CA GLY A 327 12.51 21.02 26.75
C GLY A 327 11.91 19.87 27.56
N ARG A 328 12.42 19.66 28.78
CA ARG A 328 12.13 18.48 29.62
C ARG A 328 10.67 18.36 30.08
N GLY A 329 9.93 19.48 30.13
CA GLY A 329 8.53 19.51 30.56
C GLY A 329 7.61 18.65 29.68
N LEU A 330 8.04 18.37 28.44
CA LEU A 330 7.31 17.51 27.50
C LEU A 330 7.08 16.08 28.04
N PHE A 331 7.95 15.60 28.93
CA PHE A 331 7.84 14.26 29.51
C PHE A 331 7.01 14.21 30.80
N TRP A 332 6.31 15.28 31.16
CA TRP A 332 5.42 15.28 32.33
C TRP A 332 4.32 14.21 32.16
N PRO A 333 3.98 13.42 33.20
CA PRO A 333 4.43 13.50 34.60
C PRO A 333 5.75 12.76 34.89
N PHE A 334 6.22 11.87 34.01
CA PHE A 334 7.42 11.05 34.21
C PHE A 334 8.69 11.67 33.62
N VAL A 335 9.04 12.87 34.10
CA VAL A 335 10.20 13.63 33.61
C VAL A 335 11.51 12.91 33.94
N PRO A 336 12.35 12.56 32.94
CA PRO A 336 13.68 11.98 33.17
C PRO A 336 14.57 12.97 33.91
N ARG A 337 15.17 12.52 35.02
CA ARG A 337 16.13 13.30 35.81
C ARG A 337 17.50 12.62 35.80
N GLU A 338 18.54 13.44 35.87
CA GLU A 338 19.93 13.00 35.92
C GLU A 338 20.18 12.14 37.17
N GLY A 339 20.92 11.03 37.03
CA GLY A 339 21.29 10.15 38.14
C GLY A 339 20.24 9.10 38.53
N GLN A 340 19.11 8.99 37.81
CA GLN A 340 18.18 7.87 37.98
C GLN A 340 18.84 6.56 37.52
N SER A 341 19.01 5.59 38.43
CA SER A 341 19.61 4.28 38.15
C SER A 341 18.77 3.47 37.15
N GLU A 342 19.45 2.75 36.25
CA GLU A 342 18.86 1.82 35.26
C GLU A 342 18.27 0.54 35.88
N GLU A 343 18.03 0.49 37.20
CA GLU A 343 17.61 -0.70 37.94
C GLU A 343 16.23 -1.26 37.52
N GLN A 344 15.46 -0.53 36.71
CA GLN A 344 14.19 -1.02 36.15
C GLN A 344 14.35 -1.93 34.92
N THR A 345 15.54 -2.04 34.33
CA THR A 345 15.76 -2.76 33.06
C THR A 345 15.83 -4.30 33.24
N GLY A 346 16.06 -4.79 34.47
CA GLY A 346 16.20 -6.22 34.78
C GLY A 346 14.92 -6.96 35.19
N ARG A 347 13.79 -6.28 35.42
CA ARG A 347 12.55 -6.88 35.98
C ARG A 347 11.33 -6.86 35.05
N GLY A 348 11.50 -6.47 33.79
CA GLY A 348 10.41 -6.34 32.82
C GLY A 348 9.94 -7.67 32.20
N LEU A 349 8.77 -7.65 31.57
CA LEU A 349 8.22 -8.77 30.78
C LEU A 349 9.24 -9.28 29.73
N TRP A 350 10.00 -8.38 29.12
CA TRP A 350 11.04 -8.68 28.12
C TRP A 350 12.27 -9.39 28.71
N ALA A 351 12.64 -9.09 29.95
CA ALA A 351 13.71 -9.81 30.65
C ALA A 351 13.31 -11.26 30.95
N ARG A 352 12.03 -11.49 31.29
CA ARG A 352 11.47 -12.85 31.47
C ARG A 352 11.39 -13.60 30.14
N ALA A 353 10.89 -12.95 29.08
CA ALA A 353 10.84 -13.53 27.74
C ALA A 353 12.25 -13.93 27.26
N GLY A 354 13.23 -13.02 27.38
CA GLY A 354 14.63 -13.32 27.08
C GLY A 354 15.19 -14.48 27.92
N GLY A 355 14.91 -14.51 29.23
CA GLY A 355 15.29 -15.62 30.10
C GLY A 355 14.69 -16.96 29.69
N PHE A 356 13.43 -16.98 29.22
CA PHE A 356 12.78 -18.17 28.69
C PHE A 356 13.42 -18.65 27.38
N VAL A 357 13.63 -17.73 26.43
CA VAL A 357 14.32 -18.01 25.15
C VAL A 357 15.72 -18.56 25.39
N ALA A 358 16.46 -18.00 26.36
CA ALA A 358 17.79 -18.48 26.72
C ALA A 358 17.81 -19.90 27.30
N ARG A 359 16.77 -20.29 28.04
CA ARG A 359 16.68 -21.61 28.69
C ARG A 359 16.28 -22.71 27.70
N ARG A 360 15.38 -22.42 26.75
CA ARG A 360 14.86 -23.42 25.80
C ARG A 360 14.80 -22.91 24.35
N PRO A 361 15.94 -22.56 23.74
CA PRO A 361 15.94 -21.96 22.40
C PRO A 361 15.39 -22.90 21.32
N ARG A 362 15.69 -24.21 21.37
CA ARG A 362 15.18 -25.19 20.39
C ARG A 362 13.64 -25.29 20.39
N MET A 363 13.03 -25.24 21.57
CA MET A 363 11.59 -25.33 21.74
C MET A 363 10.90 -24.07 21.20
N VAL A 364 11.48 -22.89 21.46
CA VAL A 364 10.97 -21.62 20.92
C VAL A 364 11.03 -21.60 19.40
N VAL A 365 12.14 -22.05 18.80
CA VAL A 365 12.25 -22.17 17.34
C VAL A 365 11.19 -23.11 16.78
N ALA A 366 11.08 -24.33 17.32
CA ALA A 366 10.12 -25.32 16.84
C ALA A 366 8.67 -24.81 16.94
N LEU A 367 8.28 -24.25 18.09
CA LEU A 367 6.91 -23.76 18.30
C LEU A 367 6.60 -22.56 17.41
N SER A 368 7.54 -21.63 17.24
CA SER A 368 7.35 -20.47 16.36
C SER A 368 7.23 -20.89 14.90
N LEU A 369 8.06 -21.83 14.43
CA LEU A 369 7.98 -22.34 13.06
C LEU A 369 6.69 -23.12 12.81
N VAL A 370 6.24 -23.95 13.76
CA VAL A 370 4.95 -24.65 13.67
C VAL A 370 3.80 -23.65 13.62
N PHE A 371 3.83 -22.62 14.47
CA PHE A 371 2.79 -21.59 14.46
C PHE A 371 2.75 -20.82 13.13
N LEU A 372 3.90 -20.39 12.60
CA LEU A 372 3.97 -19.74 11.29
C LEU A 372 3.50 -20.67 10.15
N ALA A 373 3.86 -21.95 10.20
CA ALA A 373 3.42 -22.95 9.22
C ALA A 373 1.90 -23.18 9.27
N LEU A 374 1.31 -23.22 10.46
CA LEU A 374 -0.15 -23.33 10.65
C LEU A 374 -0.88 -22.13 10.06
N LEU A 375 -0.40 -20.91 10.31
CA LEU A 375 -0.99 -19.71 9.70
C LEU A 375 -0.82 -19.71 8.17
N SER A 376 0.33 -20.17 7.68
CA SER A 376 0.59 -20.29 6.24
C SER A 376 -0.32 -21.32 5.55
N ALA A 377 -0.89 -22.29 6.29
CA ALA A 377 -1.84 -23.25 5.72
C ALA A 377 -3.13 -22.58 5.20
N GLY A 378 -3.46 -21.37 5.69
CA GLY A 378 -4.55 -20.54 5.18
C GLY A 378 -4.38 -20.09 3.73
N LEU A 379 -3.20 -20.31 3.13
CA LEU A 379 -2.94 -20.05 1.71
C LEU A 379 -3.60 -21.06 0.76
N SER A 380 -4.04 -22.22 1.27
CA SER A 380 -4.50 -23.34 0.43
C SER A 380 -5.77 -23.04 -0.38
N ASP A 381 -6.55 -22.04 0.04
CA ASP A 381 -7.81 -21.63 -0.58
C ASP A 381 -7.79 -20.16 -1.06
N VAL A 382 -6.59 -19.59 -1.23
CA VAL A 382 -6.46 -18.20 -1.72
C VAL A 382 -6.87 -18.14 -3.19
N ARG A 383 -7.84 -17.27 -3.48
CA ARG A 383 -8.19 -16.83 -4.83
C ARG A 383 -7.58 -15.46 -5.07
N ILE A 384 -7.08 -15.21 -6.29
CA ILE A 384 -6.47 -13.94 -6.69
C ILE A 384 -7.20 -13.42 -7.93
N GLY A 385 -7.58 -12.15 -7.87
CA GLY A 385 -8.34 -11.43 -8.88
C GLY A 385 -9.74 -11.11 -8.38
N LEU A 386 -9.95 -9.87 -7.93
CA LEU A 386 -11.27 -9.32 -7.63
C LEU A 386 -11.95 -8.86 -8.93
N SER A 387 -13.22 -9.16 -9.10
CA SER A 387 -14.04 -8.52 -10.15
C SER A 387 -14.32 -7.05 -9.81
N ARG A 388 -14.67 -6.23 -10.81
CA ARG A 388 -14.99 -4.80 -10.60
C ARG A 388 -16.08 -4.56 -9.56
N THR A 389 -17.05 -5.48 -9.44
CA THR A 389 -18.13 -5.38 -8.45
C THR A 389 -17.68 -5.69 -7.03
N GLU A 390 -16.58 -6.42 -6.87
CA GLU A 390 -16.04 -6.84 -5.57
C GLU A 390 -14.94 -5.89 -5.05
N GLN A 391 -14.47 -4.96 -5.87
CA GLN A 391 -13.42 -4.00 -5.49
C GLN A 391 -13.91 -2.93 -4.48
N PHE A 392 -15.22 -2.65 -4.47
CA PHE A 392 -15.82 -1.65 -3.59
C PHE A 392 -16.24 -2.27 -2.26
N ARG A 393 -15.94 -1.55 -1.18
CA ARG A 393 -16.37 -1.93 0.17
C ARG A 393 -17.81 -1.50 0.48
N VAL A 394 -18.29 -0.45 -0.19
CA VAL A 394 -19.62 0.13 -0.01
C VAL A 394 -20.43 -0.13 -1.28
N GLN A 395 -21.72 -0.44 -1.14
CA GLN A 395 -22.62 -0.59 -2.28
C GLN A 395 -22.67 0.72 -3.08
N ALA A 396 -22.26 0.64 -4.34
CA ALA A 396 -22.34 1.73 -5.30
C ALA A 396 -23.50 1.46 -6.27
N GLU A 397 -24.22 2.51 -6.67
CA GLU A 397 -25.36 2.38 -7.60
C GLU A 397 -24.91 1.77 -8.94
N SER A 398 -23.70 2.08 -9.41
CA SER A 398 -23.13 1.50 -10.63
C SER A 398 -22.97 -0.03 -10.59
N ILE A 399 -22.73 -0.61 -9.40
CA ILE A 399 -22.65 -2.06 -9.18
C ILE A 399 -24.05 -2.70 -9.21
N ASP A 400 -25.00 -2.09 -8.52
CA ASP A 400 -26.39 -2.57 -8.51
C ASP A 400 -26.97 -2.52 -9.92
N ALA A 401 -26.72 -1.43 -10.64
CA ALA A 401 -27.09 -1.24 -12.04
C ALA A 401 -26.46 -2.30 -12.95
N LEU A 402 -25.18 -2.64 -12.76
CA LEU A 402 -24.51 -3.68 -13.55
C LEU A 402 -25.09 -5.08 -13.24
N THR A 403 -25.44 -5.35 -11.99
CA THR A 403 -26.10 -6.60 -11.58
C THR A 403 -27.51 -6.70 -12.15
N THR A 404 -28.27 -5.60 -12.15
CA THR A 404 -29.57 -5.50 -12.81
C THR A 404 -29.42 -5.72 -14.32
N LEU A 405 -28.41 -5.12 -14.94
CA LEU A 405 -28.12 -5.30 -16.36
C LEU A 405 -27.84 -6.78 -16.69
N GLY A 406 -27.00 -7.45 -15.91
CA GLY A 406 -26.66 -8.88 -16.10
C GLY A 406 -27.81 -9.86 -15.90
N LYS A 407 -28.88 -9.48 -15.16
CA LYS A 407 -30.10 -10.31 -15.03
C LYS A 407 -30.91 -10.35 -16.33
N HIS A 408 -30.95 -9.24 -17.07
CA HIS A 408 -31.85 -9.03 -18.19
C HIS A 408 -31.18 -9.10 -19.57
N PHE A 409 -29.89 -8.75 -19.66
CA PHE A 409 -29.10 -8.77 -20.90
C PHE A 409 -28.05 -9.89 -20.85
N PRO A 410 -27.60 -10.42 -22.00
CA PRO A 410 -26.50 -11.39 -22.05
C PRO A 410 -25.22 -10.85 -21.40
N SER A 411 -24.50 -11.69 -20.65
CA SER A 411 -23.38 -11.31 -19.79
C SER A 411 -22.21 -10.61 -20.50
N GLY A 412 -22.08 -10.76 -21.83
CA GLY A 412 -21.05 -10.10 -22.64
C GLY A 412 -21.56 -8.95 -23.54
N ALA A 413 -22.87 -8.67 -23.55
CA ALA A 413 -23.42 -7.57 -24.37
C ALA A 413 -23.19 -6.19 -23.75
N ALA A 414 -22.96 -6.14 -22.43
CA ALA A 414 -22.73 -4.91 -21.69
C ALA A 414 -21.30 -4.36 -21.84
N ASP A 415 -20.32 -5.23 -22.09
CA ASP A 415 -18.89 -4.89 -22.19
C ASP A 415 -18.18 -5.88 -23.15
N PRO A 416 -18.44 -5.77 -24.46
CA PRO A 416 -17.84 -6.66 -25.45
C PRO A 416 -16.32 -6.47 -25.54
N VAL A 417 -15.61 -7.54 -25.90
CA VAL A 417 -14.20 -7.47 -26.26
C VAL A 417 -14.08 -6.74 -27.59
N ILE A 418 -13.15 -5.79 -27.67
CA ILE A 418 -12.97 -4.95 -28.87
C ILE A 418 -11.80 -5.49 -29.66
N VAL A 419 -12.02 -5.82 -30.93
CA VAL A 419 -10.93 -6.17 -31.87
C VAL A 419 -10.83 -5.08 -32.93
N LEU A 420 -9.66 -4.46 -33.05
CA LEU A 420 -9.37 -3.52 -34.13
C LEU A 420 -8.46 -4.19 -35.15
N ALA A 421 -8.76 -4.03 -36.43
CA ALA A 421 -7.92 -4.51 -37.52
C ALA A 421 -7.95 -3.55 -38.72
N LYS A 422 -7.02 -3.71 -39.65
CA LYS A 422 -7.07 -2.95 -40.91
C LYS A 422 -8.31 -3.33 -41.72
N ASP A 423 -8.98 -2.31 -42.25
CA ASP A 423 -10.21 -2.45 -43.06
C ASP A 423 -9.99 -3.38 -44.28
N SER A 424 -8.79 -3.35 -44.86
CA SER A 424 -8.41 -4.22 -46.00
C SER A 424 -8.44 -5.73 -45.70
N ARG A 425 -8.44 -6.13 -44.43
CA ARG A 425 -8.46 -7.53 -43.98
C ARG A 425 -9.71 -7.90 -43.19
N GLN A 426 -10.75 -7.06 -43.22
CA GLN A 426 -11.98 -7.22 -42.42
C GLN A 426 -12.53 -8.66 -42.47
N ASP A 427 -12.75 -9.21 -43.67
CA ASP A 427 -13.43 -10.51 -43.81
C ASP A 427 -12.59 -11.68 -43.26
N SER A 428 -11.27 -11.61 -43.44
CA SER A 428 -10.35 -12.62 -42.89
C SER A 428 -10.27 -12.55 -41.37
N VAL A 429 -10.31 -11.34 -40.80
CA VAL A 429 -10.33 -11.15 -39.34
C VAL A 429 -11.68 -11.57 -38.75
N PHE A 430 -12.78 -11.23 -39.40
CA PHE A 430 -14.12 -11.69 -38.99
C PHE A 430 -14.18 -13.22 -38.92
N ALA A 431 -13.72 -13.92 -39.96
CA ALA A 431 -13.69 -15.38 -39.97
C ALA A 431 -12.78 -15.97 -38.86
N ALA A 432 -11.66 -15.30 -38.54
CA ALA A 432 -10.77 -15.73 -37.46
C ALA A 432 -11.42 -15.55 -36.08
N ILE A 433 -12.13 -14.43 -35.86
CA ILE A 433 -12.87 -14.17 -34.62
C ILE A 433 -14.01 -15.18 -34.46
N ASP A 434 -14.85 -15.34 -35.49
CA ASP A 434 -16.03 -16.21 -35.48
C ASP A 434 -15.66 -17.70 -35.30
N GLY A 435 -14.50 -18.11 -35.83
CA GLY A 435 -13.94 -19.46 -35.66
C GLY A 435 -13.22 -19.70 -34.33
N THR A 436 -13.17 -18.72 -33.42
CA THR A 436 -12.51 -18.86 -32.12
C THR A 436 -13.47 -19.45 -31.08
N ASP A 437 -13.08 -20.57 -30.45
CA ASP A 437 -13.87 -21.21 -29.40
C ASP A 437 -14.15 -20.25 -28.22
N GLY A 438 -15.43 -20.15 -27.82
CA GLY A 438 -15.91 -19.30 -26.72
C GLY A 438 -16.38 -17.90 -27.13
N VAL A 439 -16.39 -17.59 -28.44
CA VAL A 439 -17.05 -16.40 -28.99
C VAL A 439 -18.52 -16.69 -29.24
N ALA A 440 -19.40 -15.96 -28.56
CA ALA A 440 -20.85 -16.09 -28.71
C ALA A 440 -21.35 -15.39 -29.98
N SER A 441 -20.82 -14.19 -30.26
CA SER A 441 -21.13 -13.46 -31.48
C SER A 441 -20.09 -12.38 -31.76
N VAL A 442 -19.89 -12.07 -33.04
CA VAL A 442 -19.06 -10.96 -33.51
C VAL A 442 -19.88 -10.03 -34.40
N ARG A 443 -19.73 -8.72 -34.20
CA ARG A 443 -20.40 -7.69 -35.01
C ARG A 443 -19.40 -6.62 -35.43
N PRO A 444 -19.32 -6.25 -36.72
CA PRO A 444 -18.62 -5.04 -37.12
C PRO A 444 -19.32 -3.83 -36.47
N ALA A 445 -18.56 -3.04 -35.72
CA ALA A 445 -19.08 -1.90 -34.98
C ALA A 445 -18.90 -0.61 -35.79
N GLU A 446 -17.65 -0.22 -36.06
CA GLU A 446 -17.32 1.07 -36.65
C GLU A 446 -16.11 0.97 -37.59
N LYS A 447 -15.99 1.93 -38.53
CA LYS A 447 -14.79 2.11 -39.36
C LYS A 447 -14.29 3.54 -39.23
N ALA A 448 -13.00 3.71 -38.98
CA ALA A 448 -12.36 5.01 -38.93
C ALA A 448 -10.87 4.90 -39.28
N ALA A 449 -10.33 5.90 -39.98
CA ALA A 449 -8.90 6.04 -40.25
C ALA A 449 -8.20 4.77 -40.83
N GLY A 450 -8.91 3.98 -41.66
CA GLY A 450 -8.38 2.74 -42.26
C GLY A 450 -8.44 1.50 -41.37
N TRP A 451 -9.07 1.62 -40.19
CA TRP A 451 -9.33 0.54 -39.25
C TRP A 451 -10.82 0.19 -39.20
N VAL A 452 -11.11 -1.07 -38.88
CA VAL A 452 -12.43 -1.58 -38.55
C VAL A 452 -12.41 -2.10 -37.12
N SER A 453 -13.45 -1.77 -36.36
CA SER A 453 -13.71 -2.27 -35.01
C SER A 453 -14.74 -3.39 -35.05
N PHE A 454 -14.49 -4.45 -34.29
CA PHE A 454 -15.42 -5.55 -34.05
C PHE A 454 -15.76 -5.61 -32.56
N ASP A 455 -17.05 -5.66 -32.25
CA ASP A 455 -17.55 -6.00 -30.93
C ASP A 455 -17.70 -7.52 -30.85
N VAL A 456 -16.97 -8.13 -29.93
CA VAL A 456 -16.90 -9.58 -29.73
C VAL A 456 -17.52 -9.90 -28.38
N VAL A 457 -18.67 -10.57 -28.41
CA VAL A 457 -19.37 -11.05 -27.22
C VAL A 457 -18.86 -12.45 -26.91
N LEU A 458 -18.38 -12.67 -25.69
CA LEU A 458 -17.92 -13.98 -25.22
C LEU A 458 -19.07 -14.80 -24.62
N ASP A 459 -18.97 -16.12 -24.68
CA ASP A 459 -19.89 -17.04 -23.97
C ASP A 459 -19.64 -17.04 -22.47
N ALA A 460 -18.37 -16.86 -22.08
CA ALA A 460 -17.95 -16.87 -20.69
C ALA A 460 -18.32 -15.56 -19.98
N GLU A 461 -18.55 -15.66 -18.67
CA GLU A 461 -18.73 -14.49 -17.81
C GLU A 461 -17.45 -13.62 -17.83
N PRO A 462 -17.57 -12.28 -17.94
CA PRO A 462 -16.43 -11.37 -17.88
C PRO A 462 -15.56 -11.61 -16.64
N ASP A 463 -14.25 -11.38 -16.78
CA ASP A 463 -13.23 -11.54 -15.72
C ASP A 463 -13.07 -12.97 -15.15
N SER A 464 -13.74 -13.97 -15.74
CA SER A 464 -13.53 -15.38 -15.44
C SER A 464 -12.28 -15.94 -16.12
N THR A 465 -11.72 -17.03 -15.59
CA THR A 465 -10.61 -17.76 -16.24
C THR A 465 -10.94 -18.16 -17.67
N ALA A 466 -12.17 -18.60 -17.94
CA ALA A 466 -12.61 -18.97 -19.27
C ALA A 466 -12.61 -17.76 -20.23
N SER A 467 -13.07 -16.58 -19.77
CA SER A 467 -13.03 -15.36 -20.59
C SER A 467 -11.59 -14.94 -20.94
N TYR A 468 -10.66 -15.07 -20.00
CA TYR A 468 -9.25 -14.80 -20.22
C TYR A 468 -8.61 -15.77 -21.22
N ASP A 469 -8.95 -17.06 -21.14
CA ASP A 469 -8.48 -18.06 -22.09
C ASP A 469 -9.03 -17.80 -23.50
N THR A 470 -10.30 -17.39 -23.62
CA THR A 470 -10.89 -16.98 -24.91
C THR A 470 -10.21 -15.73 -25.47
N VAL A 471 -9.89 -14.72 -24.65
CA VAL A 471 -9.14 -13.54 -25.12
C VAL A 471 -7.74 -13.91 -25.63
N LYS A 472 -7.04 -14.86 -24.97
CA LYS A 472 -5.75 -15.39 -25.46
C LYS A 472 -5.88 -16.14 -26.77
N ALA A 473 -6.92 -16.95 -26.91
CA ALA A 473 -7.24 -17.65 -28.14
C ALA A 473 -7.56 -16.65 -29.28
N LEU A 474 -8.36 -15.61 -28.99
CA LEU A 474 -8.68 -14.52 -29.91
C LEU A 474 -7.42 -13.82 -30.41
N ARG A 475 -6.54 -13.38 -29.50
CA ARG A 475 -5.24 -12.76 -29.88
C ARG A 475 -4.44 -13.67 -30.80
N THR A 476 -4.33 -14.95 -30.45
CA THR A 476 -3.61 -15.94 -31.26
C THR A 476 -4.23 -16.11 -32.65
N ALA A 477 -5.56 -16.16 -32.75
CA ALA A 477 -6.28 -16.33 -34.01
C ALA A 477 -6.15 -15.10 -34.92
N VAL A 478 -6.36 -13.89 -34.37
CA VAL A 478 -6.33 -12.66 -35.18
C VAL A 478 -4.92 -12.25 -35.60
N HIS A 479 -3.89 -12.57 -34.80
CA HIS A 479 -2.48 -12.33 -35.15
C HIS A 479 -1.98 -13.23 -36.29
N GLN A 480 -2.65 -14.35 -36.57
CA GLN A 480 -2.31 -15.21 -37.71
C GLN A 480 -2.77 -14.62 -39.06
N VAL A 481 -3.65 -13.61 -39.04
CA VAL A 481 -4.11 -12.95 -40.26
C VAL A 481 -3.05 -11.97 -40.75
N ALA A 482 -2.34 -12.36 -41.81
CA ALA A 482 -1.27 -11.56 -42.39
C ALA A 482 -1.74 -10.15 -42.82
N ASP A 483 -0.92 -9.15 -42.53
CA ASP A 483 -1.14 -7.72 -42.80
C ASP A 483 -2.36 -7.08 -42.12
N ALA A 484 -3.06 -7.79 -41.21
CA ALA A 484 -4.23 -7.24 -40.53
C ALA A 484 -3.87 -6.25 -39.41
N ASP A 485 -2.65 -6.35 -38.85
CA ASP A 485 -2.21 -5.64 -37.63
C ASP A 485 -3.29 -5.67 -36.52
N ALA A 486 -3.99 -6.80 -36.43
CA ALA A 486 -5.15 -6.95 -35.55
C ALA A 486 -4.73 -6.89 -34.08
N VAL A 487 -5.48 -6.14 -33.29
CA VAL A 487 -5.24 -5.96 -31.86
C VAL A 487 -6.52 -6.14 -31.05
N VAL A 488 -6.41 -6.81 -29.89
CA VAL A 488 -7.51 -7.16 -29.00
C VAL A 488 -7.43 -6.36 -27.70
N GLY A 489 -8.53 -5.68 -27.37
CA GLY A 489 -8.69 -4.80 -26.22
C GLY A 489 -10.11 -4.86 -25.66
N GLY A 490 -10.55 -3.76 -25.06
CA GLY A 490 -11.74 -3.76 -24.20
C GLY A 490 -11.40 -4.20 -22.77
N THR A 491 -12.38 -4.20 -21.89
CA THR A 491 -12.07 -4.27 -20.46
C THR A 491 -11.56 -5.63 -20.00
N VAL A 492 -12.13 -6.73 -20.50
CA VAL A 492 -11.67 -8.09 -20.16
C VAL A 492 -10.21 -8.31 -20.60
N ALA A 493 -9.83 -7.78 -21.78
CA ALA A 493 -8.45 -7.84 -22.25
C ALA A 493 -7.51 -6.96 -21.42
N THR A 494 -7.98 -5.80 -20.95
CA THR A 494 -7.24 -4.90 -20.05
C THR A 494 -6.98 -5.58 -18.71
N ASN A 495 -8.01 -6.18 -18.10
CA ASN A 495 -7.90 -6.90 -16.83
C ASN A 495 -6.98 -8.14 -16.94
N LEU A 496 -6.99 -8.82 -18.09
CA LEU A 496 -6.04 -9.89 -18.38
C LEU A 496 -4.60 -9.35 -18.40
N ASP A 497 -4.36 -8.26 -19.13
CA ASP A 497 -3.04 -7.67 -19.25
C ASP A 497 -2.52 -7.17 -17.90
N GLU A 498 -3.38 -6.57 -17.08
CA GLU A 498 -3.06 -6.19 -15.70
C GLU A 498 -2.66 -7.42 -14.88
N ARG A 499 -3.48 -8.48 -14.90
CA ARG A 499 -3.21 -9.71 -14.16
C ARG A 499 -1.85 -10.32 -14.55
N GLU A 500 -1.56 -10.43 -15.85
CA GLU A 500 -0.27 -10.94 -16.34
C GLU A 500 0.91 -10.03 -15.97
N ALA A 501 0.68 -8.71 -16.01
CA ALA A 501 1.66 -7.72 -15.57
C ALA A 501 1.93 -7.82 -14.06
N SER A 502 0.92 -8.01 -13.20
CA SER A 502 1.08 -8.20 -11.75
C SER A 502 1.86 -9.48 -11.42
N PHE A 503 1.59 -10.60 -12.10
CA PHE A 503 2.39 -11.83 -11.93
C PHE A 503 3.83 -11.64 -12.38
N THR A 504 4.04 -10.92 -13.47
CA THR A 504 5.38 -10.56 -13.95
C THR A 504 6.10 -9.65 -12.97
N ALA A 505 5.39 -8.69 -12.37
CA ALA A 505 5.89 -7.81 -11.32
C ALA A 505 6.34 -8.63 -10.11
N LEU A 506 5.51 -9.56 -9.62
CA LEU A 506 5.86 -10.44 -8.51
C LEU A 506 7.16 -11.22 -8.78
N ARG A 507 7.27 -11.82 -9.98
CA ARG A 507 8.45 -12.61 -10.36
C ARG A 507 9.74 -11.78 -10.47
N ARG A 508 9.64 -10.49 -10.80
CA ARG A 508 10.79 -9.59 -10.98
C ARG A 508 11.16 -8.84 -9.70
N VAL A 509 10.17 -8.26 -9.02
CA VAL A 509 10.35 -7.35 -7.89
C VAL A 509 10.68 -8.12 -6.61
N VAL A 510 10.01 -9.25 -6.33
CA VAL A 510 10.26 -10.03 -5.09
C VAL A 510 11.74 -10.42 -4.95
N PRO A 511 12.40 -11.04 -5.95
CA PRO A 511 13.83 -11.34 -5.87
C PRO A 511 14.69 -10.09 -5.73
N LEU A 512 14.32 -8.98 -6.38
CA LEU A 512 15.07 -7.73 -6.34
C LEU A 512 15.02 -7.10 -4.94
N VAL A 513 13.84 -7.02 -4.31
CA VAL A 513 13.68 -6.55 -2.92
C VAL A 513 14.51 -7.39 -1.96
N LEU A 514 14.42 -8.72 -2.08
CA LEU A 514 15.19 -9.64 -1.24
C LEU A 514 16.70 -9.44 -1.43
N ALA A 515 17.16 -9.26 -2.66
CA ALA A 515 18.57 -9.00 -2.96
C ALA A 515 19.04 -7.67 -2.37
N VAL A 516 18.27 -6.59 -2.55
CA VAL A 516 18.57 -5.27 -1.99
C VAL A 516 18.68 -5.31 -0.47
N VAL A 517 17.67 -5.88 0.20
CA VAL A 517 17.65 -6.03 1.65
C VAL A 517 18.79 -6.90 2.15
N PHE A 518 19.05 -8.03 1.48
CA PHE A 518 20.15 -8.92 1.81
C PHE A 518 21.50 -8.19 1.72
N LEU A 519 21.74 -7.43 0.65
CA LEU A 519 22.98 -6.66 0.45
C LEU A 519 23.16 -5.60 1.53
N ILE A 520 22.10 -4.87 1.89
CA ILE A 520 22.15 -3.86 2.94
C ILE A 520 22.46 -4.50 4.30
N LEU A 521 21.77 -5.60 4.64
CA LEU A 521 22.03 -6.34 5.87
C LEU A 521 23.45 -6.91 5.89
N LEU A 522 23.98 -7.37 4.76
CA LEU A 522 25.37 -7.83 4.64
C LEU A 522 26.36 -6.72 4.97
N VAL A 523 26.15 -5.51 4.42
CA VAL A 523 26.99 -4.33 4.68
C VAL A 523 26.90 -3.89 6.15
N LEU A 524 25.69 -3.83 6.70
CA LEU A 524 25.45 -3.37 8.07
C LEU A 524 25.96 -4.35 9.13
N LEU A 525 25.65 -5.64 8.98
CA LEU A 525 25.98 -6.66 9.97
C LEU A 525 27.39 -7.20 9.80
N ARG A 526 28.00 -7.04 8.62
CA ARG A 526 29.29 -7.65 8.24
C ARG A 526 29.32 -9.16 8.51
N SER A 527 28.18 -9.80 8.28
CA SER A 527 27.91 -11.22 8.48
C SER A 527 27.14 -11.74 7.27
N LEU A 528 27.32 -13.01 6.92
CA LEU A 528 26.54 -13.70 5.88
C LEU A 528 25.37 -14.48 6.49
N VAL A 529 25.57 -15.12 7.64
CA VAL A 529 24.57 -15.98 8.26
C VAL A 529 23.39 -15.18 8.80
N ALA A 530 23.67 -14.04 9.45
CA ALA A 530 22.62 -13.22 10.03
C ALA A 530 21.64 -12.68 8.97
N PRO A 531 22.08 -12.05 7.86
CA PRO A 531 21.17 -11.64 6.79
C PRO A 531 20.33 -12.78 6.21
N VAL A 532 20.90 -13.98 5.98
CA VAL A 532 20.14 -15.13 5.48
C VAL A 532 19.02 -15.51 6.45
N VAL A 533 19.33 -15.64 7.74
CA VAL A 533 18.33 -15.96 8.77
C VAL A 533 17.23 -14.91 8.79
N LEU A 534 17.60 -13.63 8.83
CA LEU A 534 16.64 -12.52 8.89
C LEU A 534 15.72 -12.51 7.67
N VAL A 535 16.27 -12.63 6.46
CA VAL A 535 15.50 -12.69 5.22
C VAL A 535 14.54 -13.90 5.21
N LEU A 536 15.00 -15.09 5.57
CA LEU A 536 14.15 -16.28 5.62
C LEU A 536 13.00 -16.13 6.62
N THR A 537 13.25 -15.53 7.79
CA THR A 537 12.20 -15.30 8.77
C THR A 537 11.18 -14.26 8.34
N VAL A 538 11.60 -13.23 7.60
CA VAL A 538 10.68 -12.24 6.99
C VAL A 538 9.80 -12.91 5.93
N VAL A 539 10.38 -13.73 5.05
CA VAL A 539 9.62 -14.50 4.05
C VAL A 539 8.61 -15.45 4.71
N ALA A 540 9.01 -16.15 5.77
CA ALA A 540 8.09 -17.01 6.53
C ALA A 540 6.94 -16.20 7.17
N THR A 541 7.24 -14.99 7.65
CA THR A 541 6.23 -14.10 8.23
C THR A 541 5.26 -13.58 7.18
N TYR A 542 5.73 -13.28 5.97
CA TYR A 542 4.87 -12.90 4.85
C TYR A 542 3.85 -13.98 4.52
N PHE A 543 4.27 -15.23 4.34
CA PHE A 543 3.34 -16.33 4.06
C PHE A 543 2.36 -16.57 5.20
N ALA A 544 2.83 -16.47 6.45
CA ALA A 544 1.96 -16.58 7.62
C ALA A 544 0.94 -15.43 7.70
N ALA A 545 1.34 -14.20 7.39
CA ALA A 545 0.47 -13.03 7.39
C ALA A 545 -0.59 -13.12 6.29
N LEU A 546 -0.19 -13.51 5.07
CA LEU A 546 -1.08 -13.70 3.94
C LEU A 546 -2.09 -14.83 4.20
N GLY A 547 -1.64 -15.97 4.73
CA GLY A 547 -2.53 -17.08 5.10
C GLY A 547 -3.49 -16.73 6.24
N ALA A 548 -3.02 -16.01 7.26
CA ALA A 548 -3.86 -15.55 8.37
C ALA A 548 -4.90 -14.52 7.92
N ALA A 549 -4.50 -13.57 7.07
CA ALA A 549 -5.40 -12.59 6.48
C ALA A 549 -6.43 -13.25 5.57
N ASN A 550 -6.04 -14.23 4.74
CA ASN A 550 -7.00 -14.96 3.91
C ASN A 550 -8.10 -15.64 4.74
N LEU A 551 -7.73 -16.25 5.87
CA LEU A 551 -8.72 -16.83 6.79
C LEU A 551 -9.70 -15.77 7.33
N LEU A 552 -9.21 -14.57 7.64
CA LEU A 552 -10.04 -13.44 8.08
C LEU A 552 -10.96 -12.95 6.95
N PHE A 553 -10.43 -12.84 5.74
CA PHE A 553 -11.17 -12.37 4.57
C PHE A 553 -12.32 -13.30 4.22
N VAL A 554 -12.05 -14.60 4.12
CA VAL A 554 -13.07 -15.59 3.77
C VAL A 554 -14.10 -15.81 4.88
N HIS A 555 -13.69 -15.84 6.16
CA HIS A 555 -14.60 -16.26 7.25
C HIS A 555 -15.23 -15.12 8.03
N VAL A 556 -14.66 -13.91 7.99
CA VAL A 556 -15.10 -12.78 8.83
C VAL A 556 -15.54 -11.59 8.00
N LEU A 557 -14.82 -11.26 6.92
CA LEU A 557 -15.10 -10.07 6.10
C LEU A 557 -15.87 -10.35 4.81
N ASP A 558 -16.07 -11.62 4.45
CA ASP A 558 -16.80 -12.09 3.26
C ASP A 558 -16.22 -11.54 1.94
N TYR A 559 -14.88 -11.42 1.87
CA TYR A 559 -14.19 -11.03 0.64
C TYR A 559 -13.96 -12.25 -0.26
N ALA A 560 -14.31 -12.12 -1.54
CA ALA A 560 -14.34 -13.23 -2.49
C ALA A 560 -12.95 -13.73 -2.92
N ALA A 561 -11.97 -12.81 -3.03
CA ALA A 561 -10.61 -13.07 -3.47
C ALA A 561 -9.68 -11.94 -3.02
N LEU A 562 -8.37 -12.17 -3.10
CA LEU A 562 -7.37 -11.11 -3.00
C LEU A 562 -7.27 -10.32 -4.30
N ASP A 563 -7.05 -9.02 -4.22
CA ASP A 563 -6.67 -8.21 -5.36
C ASP A 563 -5.33 -8.68 -6.00
N ASN A 564 -5.13 -8.39 -7.30
CA ASN A 564 -3.92 -8.78 -8.04
C ASN A 564 -2.63 -8.14 -7.49
N GLU A 565 -2.70 -6.92 -6.94
CA GLU A 565 -1.53 -6.18 -6.45
C GLU A 565 -1.19 -6.50 -4.99
N VAL A 566 -2.16 -6.97 -4.21
CA VAL A 566 -2.01 -7.21 -2.77
C VAL A 566 -0.83 -8.12 -2.43
N PRO A 567 -0.59 -9.26 -3.11
CA PRO A 567 0.58 -10.09 -2.83
C PRO A 567 1.92 -9.35 -3.00
N LEU A 568 2.05 -8.55 -4.07
CA LEU A 568 3.27 -7.80 -4.35
C LEU A 568 3.49 -6.69 -3.31
N LEU A 569 2.47 -5.85 -3.10
CA LEU A 569 2.59 -4.68 -2.23
C LEU A 569 2.73 -5.08 -0.76
N SER A 570 1.96 -6.08 -0.29
CA SER A 570 2.10 -6.57 1.08
C SER A 570 3.46 -7.22 1.32
N PHE A 571 4.01 -7.97 0.35
CA PHE A 571 5.37 -8.49 0.43
C PHE A 571 6.38 -7.36 0.55
N LEU A 572 6.28 -6.38 -0.36
CA LEU A 572 7.17 -5.22 -0.37
C LEU A 572 7.15 -4.49 0.96
N PHE A 573 5.98 -4.14 1.50
CA PHE A 573 5.90 -3.40 2.76
C PHE A 573 6.37 -4.21 3.96
N LEU A 574 6.00 -5.50 4.04
CA LEU A 574 6.45 -6.35 5.13
C LEU A 574 7.97 -6.52 5.13
N VAL A 575 8.59 -6.64 3.95
CA VAL A 575 10.03 -6.78 3.86
C VAL A 575 10.72 -5.43 4.03
N ALA A 576 10.32 -4.39 3.30
CA ALA A 576 10.97 -3.09 3.34
C ALA A 576 10.86 -2.43 4.72
N LEU A 577 9.65 -2.36 5.30
CA LEU A 577 9.42 -1.73 6.60
C LEU A 577 9.75 -2.66 7.77
N GLY A 578 9.63 -3.98 7.60
CA GLY A 578 9.95 -4.95 8.67
C GLY A 578 11.45 -5.10 8.94
N VAL A 579 12.32 -4.74 7.99
CA VAL A 579 13.78 -4.87 8.16
C VAL A 579 14.35 -3.84 9.15
N ASP A 580 13.70 -2.69 9.31
CA ASP A 580 14.22 -1.56 10.09
C ASP A 580 14.51 -1.93 11.55
N TYR A 581 13.59 -2.64 12.15
CA TYR A 581 13.76 -3.14 13.51
C TYR A 581 14.84 -4.24 13.59
N ASN A 582 15.08 -4.99 12.49
CA ASN A 582 16.06 -6.09 12.49
C ASN A 582 17.45 -5.49 12.53
N ILE A 583 17.63 -4.40 11.80
CA ILE A 583 18.81 -3.56 11.88
C ILE A 583 18.97 -3.03 13.32
N PHE A 584 17.92 -2.50 13.96
CA PHE A 584 18.05 -1.95 15.32
C PHE A 584 18.44 -3.01 16.37
N LEU A 585 17.74 -4.15 16.40
CA LEU A 585 18.04 -5.24 17.33
C LEU A 585 19.43 -5.82 17.08
N ALA A 586 19.78 -6.07 15.82
CA ALA A 586 21.04 -6.73 15.45
C ALA A 586 22.25 -5.81 15.61
N THR A 587 22.14 -4.52 15.29
CA THR A 587 23.22 -3.54 15.55
C THR A 587 23.49 -3.43 17.04
N ARG A 588 22.44 -3.30 17.86
CA ARG A 588 22.60 -3.26 19.32
C ARG A 588 23.12 -4.58 19.90
N ALA A 589 22.62 -5.71 19.41
CA ALA A 589 23.11 -7.02 19.82
C ALA A 589 24.59 -7.20 19.46
N ARG A 590 25.03 -6.68 18.32
CA ARG A 590 26.43 -6.70 17.90
C ARG A 590 27.31 -5.82 18.77
N GLU A 591 26.85 -4.61 19.11
CA GLU A 591 27.55 -3.71 20.04
C GLU A 591 27.80 -4.38 21.41
N GLU A 592 26.77 -5.01 21.97
CA GLU A 592 26.89 -5.71 23.25
C GLU A 592 27.67 -7.03 23.14
N ALA A 593 27.56 -7.74 22.00
CA ALA A 593 28.28 -9.00 21.76
C ALA A 593 29.79 -8.81 21.74
N VAL A 594 30.31 -7.63 21.35
CA VAL A 594 31.74 -7.32 21.42
C VAL A 594 32.27 -7.42 22.85
N ARG A 595 31.46 -7.07 23.86
CA ARG A 595 31.87 -7.07 25.27
C ARG A 595 31.46 -8.33 26.05
N HIS A 596 30.28 -8.87 25.74
CA HIS A 596 29.64 -9.90 26.55
C HIS A 596 29.45 -11.24 25.82
N GLY A 597 29.89 -11.35 24.57
CA GLY A 597 29.64 -12.50 23.70
C GLY A 597 28.21 -12.54 23.15
N THR A 598 27.99 -13.34 22.11
CA THR A 598 26.73 -13.30 21.33
C THR A 598 25.47 -13.55 22.17
N ARG A 599 25.52 -14.52 23.10
CA ARG A 599 24.36 -14.92 23.91
C ARG A 599 23.93 -13.83 24.90
N ALA A 600 24.87 -13.28 25.66
CA ALA A 600 24.57 -12.23 26.63
C ALA A 600 24.29 -10.89 25.94
N GLY A 601 24.98 -10.61 24.82
CA GLY A 601 24.72 -9.43 23.99
C GLY A 601 23.29 -9.41 23.43
N MET A 602 22.81 -10.53 22.89
CA MET A 602 21.43 -10.64 22.38
C MET A 602 20.39 -10.47 23.48
N LEU A 603 20.59 -11.05 24.67
CA LEU A 603 19.68 -10.91 25.81
C LEU A 603 19.60 -9.47 26.33
N THR A 604 20.76 -8.84 26.46
CA THR A 604 20.85 -7.44 26.91
C THR A 604 20.14 -6.54 25.91
N SER A 605 20.42 -6.72 24.61
CA SER A 605 19.75 -6.01 23.52
C SER A 605 18.22 -6.17 23.59
N LEU A 606 17.72 -7.41 23.71
CA LEU A 606 16.29 -7.69 23.80
C LEU A 606 15.63 -7.04 25.03
N SER A 607 16.30 -7.07 26.19
CA SER A 607 15.76 -6.49 27.42
C SER A 607 15.62 -4.97 27.38
N VAL A 608 16.55 -4.29 26.67
CA VAL A 608 16.59 -2.83 26.56
C VAL A 608 15.69 -2.33 25.43
N THR A 609 15.70 -3.03 24.28
CA THR A 609 15.05 -2.57 23.05
C THR A 609 13.65 -3.15 22.82
N GLY A 610 13.33 -4.29 23.45
CA GLY A 610 12.09 -5.03 23.18
C GLY A 610 10.80 -4.22 23.42
N GLY A 611 10.77 -3.37 24.44
CA GLY A 611 9.61 -2.52 24.73
C GLY A 611 9.40 -1.41 23.69
N VAL A 612 10.48 -0.80 23.21
CA VAL A 612 10.42 0.25 22.18
C VAL A 612 10.04 -0.36 20.83
N ILE A 613 10.69 -1.47 20.46
CA ILE A 613 10.42 -2.23 19.24
C ILE A 613 8.96 -2.68 19.18
N THR A 614 8.42 -3.22 20.29
CA THR A 614 7.03 -3.69 20.31
C THR A 614 6.04 -2.54 20.19
N SER A 615 6.30 -1.42 20.87
CA SER A 615 5.46 -0.23 20.73
C SER A 615 5.47 0.30 19.30
N ALA A 616 6.64 0.33 18.66
CA ALA A 616 6.77 0.79 17.29
C ALA A 616 6.06 -0.15 16.30
N GLY A 617 6.21 -1.46 16.50
CA GLY A 617 5.49 -2.49 15.74
C GLY A 617 3.98 -2.35 15.81
N ILE A 618 3.43 -2.20 17.02
CA ILE A 618 1.98 -2.00 17.22
C ILE A 618 1.52 -0.71 16.55
N LEU A 619 2.31 0.36 16.63
CA LEU A 619 2.00 1.62 15.98
C LEU A 619 1.99 1.49 14.46
N LEU A 620 3.01 0.89 13.88
CA LEU A 620 3.10 0.68 12.44
C LEU A 620 1.94 -0.20 11.94
N ALA A 621 1.63 -1.29 12.65
CA ALA A 621 0.50 -2.15 12.32
C ALA A 621 -0.83 -1.39 12.39
N ALA A 622 -1.03 -0.53 13.39
CA ALA A 622 -2.23 0.26 13.53
C ALA A 622 -2.37 1.32 12.42
N VAL A 623 -1.26 1.97 12.02
CA VAL A 623 -1.25 2.94 10.92
C VAL A 623 -1.62 2.28 9.60
N PHE A 624 -1.07 1.09 9.29
CA PHE A 624 -1.49 0.32 8.12
C PHE A 624 -2.95 -0.13 8.18
N ALA A 625 -3.44 -0.51 9.37
CA ALA A 625 -4.85 -0.85 9.54
C ALA A 625 -5.81 0.32 9.24
N VAL A 626 -5.34 1.58 9.30
CA VAL A 626 -6.15 2.75 8.90
C VAL A 626 -6.43 2.78 7.39
N LEU A 627 -5.62 2.12 6.54
CA LEU A 627 -5.97 1.95 5.12
C LEU A 627 -7.33 1.25 4.95
N GLY A 628 -7.73 0.43 5.93
CA GLY A 628 -9.06 -0.18 5.97
C GLY A 628 -10.21 0.80 6.22
N VAL A 629 -9.97 2.11 6.37
CA VAL A 629 -11.01 3.14 6.38
C VAL A 629 -11.38 3.57 4.96
N LEU A 630 -10.49 3.36 3.98
CA LEU A 630 -10.73 3.73 2.60
C LEU A 630 -11.80 2.82 1.94
N PRO A 631 -12.50 3.33 0.92
CA PRO A 631 -13.66 2.66 0.33
C PRO A 631 -13.32 1.43 -0.53
N LEU A 632 -12.03 1.13 -0.75
CA LEU A 632 -11.59 0.01 -1.58
C LEU A 632 -11.17 -1.21 -0.75
N VAL A 633 -11.56 -2.39 -1.23
CA VAL A 633 -11.19 -3.68 -0.65
C VAL A 633 -9.68 -3.88 -0.70
N THR A 634 -9.02 -3.60 -1.84
CA THR A 634 -7.56 -3.70 -2.03
C THR A 634 -6.75 -3.00 -0.93
N LEU A 635 -7.17 -1.79 -0.52
CA LEU A 635 -6.49 -1.01 0.53
C LEU A 635 -6.73 -1.58 1.92
N THR A 636 -7.94 -2.11 2.16
CA THR A 636 -8.27 -2.84 3.39
C THR A 636 -7.45 -4.13 3.50
N GLU A 637 -7.36 -4.90 2.42
CA GLU A 637 -6.58 -6.13 2.36
C GLU A 637 -5.12 -5.87 2.65
N LEU A 638 -4.54 -4.88 1.97
CA LEU A 638 -3.18 -4.42 2.17
C LEU A 638 -2.93 -4.04 3.63
N GLY A 639 -3.80 -3.20 4.21
CA GLY A 639 -3.69 -2.75 5.60
C GLY A 639 -3.74 -3.88 6.61
N ILE A 640 -4.63 -4.86 6.42
CA ILE A 640 -4.77 -6.02 7.30
C ILE A 640 -3.58 -6.97 7.18
N ILE A 641 -3.17 -7.32 5.95
CA ILE A 641 -2.04 -8.24 5.74
C ILE A 641 -0.75 -7.64 6.31
N VAL A 642 -0.46 -6.37 6.00
CA VAL A 642 0.72 -5.69 6.52
C VAL A 642 0.62 -5.54 8.04
N GLY A 643 -0.55 -5.19 8.57
CA GLY A 643 -0.78 -5.10 10.02
C GLY A 643 -0.50 -6.42 10.75
N ILE A 644 -1.07 -7.52 10.28
CA ILE A 644 -0.83 -8.86 10.84
C ILE A 644 0.65 -9.23 10.72
N GLY A 645 1.26 -9.03 9.55
CA GLY A 645 2.65 -9.40 9.33
C GLY A 645 3.63 -8.59 10.18
N VAL A 646 3.40 -7.28 10.37
CA VAL A 646 4.20 -6.45 11.28
C VAL A 646 4.03 -6.93 12.73
N LEU A 647 2.82 -7.28 13.17
CA LEU A 647 2.60 -7.82 14.52
C LEU A 647 3.29 -9.17 14.72
N LEU A 648 3.18 -10.09 13.74
CA LEU A 648 3.87 -11.37 13.77
C LEU A 648 5.39 -11.20 13.79
N ASP A 649 5.92 -10.32 12.94
CA ASP A 649 7.34 -10.05 12.89
C ASP A 649 7.83 -9.50 14.23
N THR A 650 7.15 -8.49 14.77
CA THR A 650 7.60 -7.80 15.99
C THR A 650 7.39 -8.60 17.27
N LEU A 651 6.26 -9.29 17.44
CA LEU A 651 5.90 -9.99 18.67
C LEU A 651 6.39 -11.44 18.73
N LEU A 652 6.54 -12.11 17.59
CA LEU A 652 6.96 -13.52 17.53
C LEU A 652 8.37 -13.65 16.95
N VAL A 653 8.60 -13.14 15.74
CA VAL A 653 9.84 -13.44 15.04
C VAL A 653 11.03 -12.74 15.68
N ARG A 654 10.93 -11.43 15.85
CA ARG A 654 12.01 -10.57 16.33
C ARG A 654 12.35 -10.74 17.79
N THR A 655 11.34 -10.92 18.63
CA THR A 655 11.51 -11.02 20.09
C THR A 655 11.81 -12.44 20.54
N LEU A 656 11.37 -13.46 19.80
CA LEU A 656 11.52 -14.87 20.19
C LEU A 656 12.36 -15.67 19.18
N LEU A 657 11.94 -15.76 17.92
CA LEU A 657 12.55 -16.65 16.93
C LEU A 657 14.01 -16.26 16.59
N VAL A 658 14.26 -14.99 16.25
CA VAL A 658 15.57 -14.49 15.85
C VAL A 658 16.58 -14.61 16.99
N PRO A 659 16.29 -14.16 18.24
CA PRO A 659 17.18 -14.39 19.38
C PRO A 659 17.43 -15.88 19.63
N ALA A 660 16.42 -16.74 19.51
CA ALA A 660 16.59 -18.17 19.70
C ALA A 660 17.54 -18.78 18.65
N ILE A 661 17.38 -18.42 17.36
CA ILE A 661 18.27 -18.87 16.28
C ILE A 661 19.69 -18.36 16.49
N ALA A 662 19.85 -17.09 16.89
CA ALA A 662 21.16 -16.52 17.18
C ALA A 662 21.85 -17.25 18.36
N MET A 663 21.10 -17.63 19.40
CA MET A 663 21.63 -18.42 20.52
C MET A 663 22.04 -19.83 20.12
N LEU A 664 21.30 -20.49 19.22
CA LEU A 664 21.64 -21.82 18.70
C LEU A 664 22.87 -21.76 17.78
N SER A 665 22.98 -20.70 16.99
CA SER A 665 24.09 -20.48 16.05
C SER A 665 25.37 -20.01 16.74
N GLY A 666 25.25 -19.40 17.93
CA GLY A 666 26.38 -18.87 18.70
C GLY A 666 27.19 -17.85 17.90
N GLU A 667 28.51 -17.87 18.03
CA GLU A 667 29.42 -16.96 17.31
C GLU A 667 29.37 -17.13 15.77
N ARG A 668 28.85 -18.27 15.26
CA ARG A 668 28.68 -18.48 13.81
C ARG A 668 27.63 -17.55 13.21
N PHE A 669 26.72 -17.01 14.02
CA PHE A 669 25.72 -16.04 13.58
C PHE A 669 26.36 -14.78 12.97
N TRP A 670 27.56 -14.42 13.42
CA TRP A 670 28.28 -13.25 12.92
C TRP A 670 29.27 -13.55 11.79
N TRP A 671 29.44 -14.82 11.40
CA TRP A 671 30.43 -15.23 10.41
C TRP A 671 30.24 -14.50 9.07
N PRO A 672 31.29 -13.95 8.45
CA PRO A 672 32.73 -14.06 8.79
C PRO A 672 33.24 -13.10 9.87
N GLY A 673 32.42 -12.11 10.28
CA GLY A 673 32.72 -11.26 11.42
C GLY A 673 32.90 -12.05 12.72
N ARG A 674 33.91 -11.68 13.52
CA ARG A 674 34.10 -12.20 14.87
C ARG A 674 34.09 -11.03 15.85
N PRO A 675 32.90 -10.51 16.23
CA PRO A 675 32.79 -9.35 17.10
C PRO A 675 33.37 -9.62 18.50
N TYR A 676 33.22 -10.85 19.01
CA TYR A 676 33.91 -11.28 20.22
C TYR A 676 35.21 -12.02 19.89
N ARG A 677 36.36 -11.40 20.16
CA ARG A 677 37.68 -12.05 20.16
C ARG A 677 38.06 -12.24 21.62
N GLY A 678 37.65 -13.37 22.21
CA GLY A 678 37.78 -13.60 23.66
C GLY A 678 39.13 -13.18 24.22
N THR A 679 39.13 -12.18 25.09
CA THR A 679 40.17 -12.03 26.11
C THR A 679 39.84 -13.01 27.22
N SER A 680 40.78 -13.90 27.54
CA SER A 680 40.73 -14.72 28.75
C SER A 680 40.30 -13.86 29.94
N PRO A 681 39.44 -14.35 30.84
CA PRO A 681 39.06 -13.58 32.01
C PRO A 681 40.35 -13.26 32.78
N VAL A 682 40.72 -11.99 32.83
CA VAL A 682 41.64 -11.52 33.87
C VAL A 682 40.85 -11.73 35.15
N ILE A 683 41.10 -12.85 35.81
CA ILE A 683 40.76 -13.04 37.20
C ILE A 683 41.51 -11.91 37.91
N VAL A 684 40.84 -10.80 38.16
CA VAL A 684 41.26 -9.86 39.18
C VAL A 684 41.10 -10.65 40.48
N GLN A 685 42.16 -11.36 40.86
CA GLN A 685 42.34 -11.81 42.23
C GLN A 685 42.32 -10.53 43.06
N GLN A 686 41.16 -10.26 43.63
CA GLN A 686 41.01 -9.35 44.74
C GLN A 686 41.82 -9.95 45.87
N LYS A 687 43.10 -9.56 45.93
CA LYS A 687 44.04 -9.96 46.98
C LYS A 687 43.53 -9.30 48.25
N ASP A 688 42.87 -10.09 49.10
CA ASP A 688 42.52 -9.72 50.46
C ASP A 688 43.76 -9.16 51.16
N ARG A 689 43.80 -7.83 51.32
CA ARG A 689 44.59 -7.17 52.35
C ARG A 689 43.66 -6.93 53.53
N ALA A 690 43.44 -7.97 54.31
CA ALA A 690 43.15 -7.87 55.75
C ALA A 690 44.41 -8.48 56.41
N GLY A 691 45.31 -7.69 56.97
CA GLY A 691 45.10 -7.13 58.31
C GLY A 691 45.77 -8.05 59.32
N GLU A 692 47.11 -8.10 59.35
CA GLU A 692 47.86 -8.66 60.48
C GLU A 692 47.73 -7.73 61.69
N PRO A 693 47.36 -8.22 62.87
CA PRO A 693 47.37 -7.44 64.09
C PRO A 693 48.78 -7.40 64.69
N SER A 694 49.30 -6.20 64.93
CA SER A 694 50.48 -5.98 65.76
C SER A 694 50.17 -6.37 67.21
N VAL A 695 50.79 -7.43 67.71
CA VAL A 695 50.99 -7.65 69.14
C VAL A 695 52.43 -8.11 69.36
N ARG A 696 53.18 -7.18 69.99
CA ARG A 696 54.54 -7.26 70.55
C ARG A 696 55.73 -7.15 69.60
#